data_AF-V9KL67-F1
#
_entry.id   AF-V9KL67-F1
#
_cell.length_a   1.000
_cell.length_b   1.000
_cell.length_c   1.000
_cell.angle_alpha   90.00
_cell.angle_beta   90.00
_cell.angle_gamma   90.00
#
_symmetry.space_group_name_H-M   'P 1'
#
loop_
_entity.id
_entity.type
_entity.pdbx_description
1 polymer ?
#
loop_
_entity_poly.entity_id
_entity_poly.type
_entity_poly.pdbx_seq_one_letter_code
_entity_poly.pdbx_strand_id
1 'polypeptide(L)'
;MELNTMNCELLATCNALGYLEGEHYHKEPDCLESVKDLIRFLRYEDETRDVRQQLGAAQILQRDLVPLVCQHPAEEQLFQAVIRLLVNLTQPALLCFGKIPEEPTARHHYLQLVSYLQGYKEAFTDGKVFGILSEKLYHILQLDWEQRAEEDTLLVERVLLLIRNVLHVPSDRDEEKGVDGEVSVHDKVLWALHLSGLDDLMKFLATSRTDTQWALHLLELLSLLYRDQDGEELARVGRERTEEERAADDEELRVLRQREEAERRGRALQRGPRHSRFRGTFLVEGLKSIADRDVVYHMGIHKFRNYSHDCGKRRHRVPKRKQRVRETETQRRSAHNVRIFLREFSVDFLENCYNRLMYVVKERLMREGAEQHDETYYLWAVSFFMAFNRANGSRTSLVSETISLRTFHYVERHLTNYYEMMLTDRSAATAWAQRMHVALRAYQELLKTVSVMERSREAELRGTAHVIQSNIFYTMEFRELFLTLFRKFDPTKQAEKFLRDLVETTHLFLRMMEKFCKHRKHLVVQTKKKLRRGRGRGGGAGVSGPQEASPDAEEETWRVLLEQLKTCSEEPLPEDVVPFDATLEQSVEEQRVGGTARIQTALRAGRAAHALAMLRAAREVWPEDDVFGSSECPCSEEFLLLRRIFFVQLPR
;
A
#
# COMPACT_ATOMS: atom_id res chain seq x y z
N MET A 1 -19.16 6.31 -41.63
CA MET A 1 -17.92 6.29 -42.44
C MET A 1 -17.57 7.74 -42.81
N GLU A 2 -17.30 8.59 -41.80
CA GLU A 2 -16.97 10.01 -41.97
C GLU A 2 -15.96 10.43 -40.88
N LEU A 3 -14.79 9.79 -40.84
CA LEU A 3 -13.77 10.06 -39.79
C LEU A 3 -12.32 10.13 -40.31
N ASN A 4 -12.10 10.29 -41.61
CA ASN A 4 -10.75 10.22 -42.21
C ASN A 4 -10.25 11.51 -42.88
N THR A 5 -10.95 12.64 -42.77
CA THR A 5 -10.42 13.92 -43.24
C THR A 5 -9.87 14.68 -42.04
N MET A 6 -8.54 14.75 -41.95
CA MET A 6 -7.83 15.64 -41.04
C MET A 6 -8.36 17.06 -41.25
N ASN A 7 -8.56 17.82 -40.16
CA ASN A 7 -9.00 19.21 -40.25
C ASN A 7 -8.04 19.97 -41.18
N CYS A 8 -8.57 20.72 -42.16
CA CYS A 8 -7.76 21.33 -43.21
C CYS A 8 -6.65 22.23 -42.66
N GLU A 9 -6.93 22.97 -41.58
CA GLU A 9 -5.94 23.81 -40.89
C GLU A 9 -4.83 22.96 -40.27
N LEU A 10 -5.19 21.87 -39.56
CA LEU A 10 -4.22 20.97 -38.94
C LEU A 10 -3.32 20.28 -39.97
N LEU A 11 -3.89 19.84 -41.10
CA LEU A 11 -3.14 19.23 -42.20
C LEU A 11 -2.17 20.24 -42.84
N ALA A 12 -2.62 21.48 -43.06
CA ALA A 12 -1.76 22.53 -43.60
C ALA A 12 -0.58 22.83 -42.66
N THR A 13 -0.83 22.92 -41.35
CA THR A 13 0.23 23.12 -40.34
C THR A 13 1.20 21.94 -40.28
N CYS A 14 0.73 20.71 -40.43
CA CYS A 14 1.61 19.53 -40.46
C CYS A 14 2.53 19.53 -41.68
N ASN A 15 2.00 19.87 -42.85
CA ASN A 15 2.80 19.95 -44.07
C ASN A 15 3.82 21.11 -44.02
N ALA A 16 3.51 22.17 -43.26
CA ALA A 16 4.39 23.32 -43.06
C ALA A 16 5.55 23.08 -42.07
N LEU A 17 5.74 21.85 -41.57
CA LEU A 17 6.86 21.49 -40.71
C LEU A 17 8.15 21.27 -41.52
N GLY A 18 8.04 20.58 -42.65
CA GLY A 18 9.20 20.12 -43.42
C GLY A 18 8.94 18.79 -44.12
N TYR A 19 10.01 18.23 -44.68
CA TYR A 19 9.98 16.93 -45.34
C TYR A 19 11.33 16.22 -45.20
N LEU A 20 11.29 14.90 -45.27
CA LEU A 20 12.47 14.05 -45.28
C LEU A 20 12.91 13.76 -46.73
N GLU A 21 14.08 14.25 -47.11
CA GLU A 21 14.72 13.93 -48.40
C GLU A 21 15.90 12.96 -48.16
N GLY A 22 15.65 11.67 -48.39
CA GLY A 22 16.60 10.62 -48.04
C GLY A 22 16.76 10.49 -46.53
N GLU A 23 17.96 10.79 -46.01
CA GLU A 23 18.27 10.76 -44.58
C GLU A 23 18.25 12.16 -43.93
N HIS A 24 18.09 13.23 -44.72
CA HIS A 24 18.13 14.61 -44.21
C HIS A 24 16.73 15.21 -44.15
N TYR A 25 16.39 15.83 -43.02
CA TYR A 25 15.12 16.48 -42.79
C TYR A 25 15.24 17.98 -43.07
N HIS A 26 14.54 18.43 -44.11
CA HIS A 26 14.48 19.82 -44.53
C HIS A 26 13.28 20.48 -43.86
N LYS A 27 13.55 21.39 -42.92
CA LYS A 27 12.51 22.20 -42.27
C LYS A 27 12.07 23.35 -43.17
N GLU A 28 10.80 23.73 -43.06
CA GLU A 28 10.29 24.95 -43.68
C GLU A 28 10.64 26.21 -42.87
N PRO A 29 10.63 27.41 -43.48
CA PRO A 29 10.96 28.67 -42.79
C PRO A 29 10.09 28.93 -41.55
N ASP A 30 8.80 28.61 -41.61
CA ASP A 30 7.81 28.84 -40.56
C ASP A 30 7.60 27.61 -39.65
N CYS A 31 8.56 26.69 -39.61
CA CYS A 31 8.49 25.46 -38.81
C CYS A 31 8.24 25.74 -37.31
N LEU A 32 8.90 26.76 -36.73
CA LEU A 32 8.71 27.14 -35.33
C LEU A 32 7.27 27.58 -35.03
N GLU A 33 6.67 28.40 -35.90
CA GLU A 33 5.30 28.86 -35.72
C GLU A 33 4.31 27.71 -35.92
N SER A 34 4.57 26.82 -36.89
CA SER A 34 3.79 25.60 -37.10
C SER A 34 3.79 24.72 -35.86
N VAL A 35 4.94 24.48 -35.21
CA VAL A 35 5.02 23.72 -33.95
C VAL A 35 4.25 24.43 -32.83
N LYS A 36 4.32 25.76 -32.72
CA LYS A 36 3.54 26.53 -31.74
C LYS A 36 2.04 26.41 -32.00
N ASP A 37 1.61 26.37 -33.25
CA ASP A 37 0.21 26.19 -33.66
C ASP A 37 -0.30 24.79 -33.34
N LEU A 38 0.50 23.74 -33.57
CA LEU A 38 0.14 22.38 -33.12
C LEU A 38 -0.10 22.30 -31.61
N ILE A 39 0.71 23.02 -30.82
CA ILE A 39 0.52 23.12 -29.36
C ILE A 39 -0.71 23.96 -29.00
N ARG A 40 -1.10 24.94 -29.83
CA ARG A 40 -2.37 25.66 -29.67
C ARG A 40 -3.55 24.73 -29.96
N PHE A 41 -3.53 23.97 -31.05
CA PHE A 41 -4.58 23.02 -31.39
C PHE A 41 -4.81 21.98 -30.29
N LEU A 42 -3.74 21.40 -29.73
CA LEU A 42 -3.85 20.44 -28.62
C LEU A 42 -4.44 21.03 -27.33
N ARG A 43 -4.37 22.36 -27.14
CA ARG A 43 -5.00 23.02 -25.97
C ARG A 43 -6.50 23.18 -26.12
N TYR A 44 -7.02 23.15 -27.34
CA TYR A 44 -8.43 23.37 -27.67
C TYR A 44 -9.08 22.13 -28.32
N GLU A 45 -8.47 20.95 -28.16
CA GLU A 45 -9.03 19.69 -28.66
C GLU A 45 -10.34 19.33 -27.93
N ASP A 46 -11.19 18.56 -28.61
CA ASP A 46 -12.49 18.16 -28.07
C ASP A 46 -12.39 17.00 -27.05
N GLU A 47 -13.54 16.59 -26.49
CA GLU A 47 -13.65 15.45 -25.57
C GLU A 47 -13.25 14.12 -26.21
N THR A 48 -13.27 14.03 -27.55
CA THR A 48 -12.81 12.85 -28.28
C THR A 48 -11.29 12.83 -28.44
N ARG A 49 -10.62 13.94 -28.14
CA ARG A 49 -9.18 14.10 -28.36
C ARG A 49 -8.84 14.00 -29.84
N ASP A 50 -9.63 14.66 -30.67
CA ASP A 50 -9.58 14.63 -32.14
C ASP A 50 -8.21 15.04 -32.69
N VAL A 51 -7.62 16.13 -32.19
CA VAL A 51 -6.35 16.67 -32.69
C VAL A 51 -5.21 15.67 -32.50
N ARG A 52 -5.04 15.13 -31.28
CA ARG A 52 -3.97 14.15 -31.03
C ARG A 52 -4.19 12.83 -31.80
N GLN A 53 -5.43 12.45 -32.04
CA GLN A 53 -5.73 11.28 -32.87
C GLN A 53 -5.32 11.49 -34.32
N GLN A 54 -5.61 12.67 -34.87
CA GLN A 54 -5.21 13.03 -36.24
C GLN A 54 -3.69 13.12 -36.38
N LEU A 55 -3.00 13.73 -35.42
CA LEU A 55 -1.53 13.79 -35.39
C LEU A 55 -0.89 12.40 -35.28
N GLY A 56 -1.50 11.50 -34.48
CA GLY A 56 -1.07 10.11 -34.37
C GLY A 56 -1.30 9.31 -35.65
N ALA A 57 -2.44 9.50 -36.31
CA ALA A 57 -2.75 8.86 -37.59
C ALA A 57 -1.77 9.30 -38.70
N ALA A 58 -1.38 10.58 -38.70
CA ALA A 58 -0.40 11.15 -39.63
C ALA A 58 1.06 10.81 -39.27
N GLN A 59 1.30 10.20 -38.11
CA GLN A 59 2.64 9.84 -37.60
C GLN A 59 3.61 11.04 -37.52
N ILE A 60 3.10 12.23 -37.18
CA ILE A 60 3.88 13.48 -37.13
C ILE A 60 5.05 13.38 -36.15
N LEU A 61 4.86 12.67 -35.03
CA LEU A 61 5.94 12.46 -34.07
C LEU A 61 7.11 11.71 -34.70
N GLN A 62 6.83 10.61 -35.40
CA GLN A 62 7.85 9.76 -35.99
C GLN A 62 8.48 10.36 -37.25
N ARG A 63 7.67 11.03 -38.09
CA ARG A 63 8.09 11.53 -39.41
C ARG A 63 8.76 12.89 -39.35
N ASP A 64 8.35 13.75 -38.43
CA ASP A 64 8.76 15.15 -38.41
C ASP A 64 9.45 15.52 -37.09
N LEU A 65 8.81 15.25 -35.93
CA LEU A 65 9.33 15.73 -34.65
C LEU A 65 10.62 15.01 -34.21
N VAL A 66 10.71 13.69 -34.38
CA VAL A 66 11.94 12.93 -34.07
C VAL A 66 13.11 13.39 -34.95
N PRO A 67 12.97 13.49 -36.28
CA PRO A 67 14.01 14.06 -37.13
C PRO A 67 14.38 15.51 -36.78
N LEU A 68 13.42 16.36 -36.45
CA LEU A 68 13.69 17.75 -36.00
C LEU A 68 14.57 17.78 -34.76
N VAL A 69 14.27 16.96 -33.74
CA VAL A 69 15.12 16.83 -32.54
C VAL A 69 16.51 16.31 -32.90
N CYS A 70 16.60 15.36 -33.84
CA CYS A 70 17.86 14.72 -34.20
C CYS A 70 18.78 15.58 -35.06
N GLN A 71 18.23 16.37 -35.97
CA GLN A 71 19.00 17.05 -37.02
C GLN A 71 19.12 18.56 -36.82
N HIS A 72 18.20 19.17 -36.05
CA HIS A 72 18.20 20.62 -35.80
C HIS A 72 18.32 20.98 -34.29
N PRO A 73 19.20 20.34 -33.48
CA PRO A 73 19.30 20.63 -32.04
C PRO A 73 19.94 21.97 -31.70
N ALA A 74 20.58 22.63 -32.68
CA ALA A 74 21.23 23.93 -32.51
C ALA A 74 20.21 25.09 -32.38
N GLU A 75 18.99 24.92 -32.91
CA GLU A 75 17.95 25.94 -32.83
C GLU A 75 17.17 25.81 -31.53
N GLU A 76 17.64 26.49 -30.48
CA GLU A 76 17.13 26.32 -29.12
C GLU A 76 15.62 26.56 -28.99
N GLN A 77 15.09 27.60 -29.63
CA GLN A 77 13.65 27.91 -29.57
C GLN A 77 12.80 26.84 -30.24
N LEU A 78 13.25 26.32 -31.39
CA LEU A 78 12.58 25.23 -32.11
C LEU A 78 12.67 23.94 -31.30
N PHE A 79 13.86 23.61 -30.79
CA PHE A 79 14.09 22.44 -29.95
C PHE A 79 13.17 22.45 -28.73
N GLN A 80 13.15 23.55 -27.95
CA GLN A 80 12.28 23.68 -26.79
C GLN A 80 10.79 23.55 -27.15
N ALA A 81 10.36 24.13 -28.28
CA ALA A 81 8.98 24.02 -28.75
C ALA A 81 8.62 22.57 -29.13
N VAL A 82 9.52 21.87 -29.83
CA VAL A 82 9.34 20.46 -30.21
C VAL A 82 9.31 19.57 -28.97
N ILE A 83 10.21 19.74 -28.00
CA ILE A 83 10.15 18.99 -26.73
C ILE A 83 8.82 19.24 -26.01
N ARG A 84 8.33 20.48 -25.96
CA ARG A 84 7.02 20.79 -25.37
C ARG A 84 5.87 20.08 -26.09
N LEU A 85 5.91 19.99 -27.42
CA LEU A 85 4.93 19.25 -28.20
C LEU A 85 5.02 17.74 -27.94
N LEU A 86 6.22 17.17 -27.89
CA LEU A 86 6.46 15.76 -27.59
C LEU A 86 5.94 15.38 -26.20
N VAL A 87 6.17 16.21 -25.18
CA VAL A 87 5.62 15.99 -23.82
C VAL A 87 4.09 15.94 -23.85
N ASN A 88 3.44 16.82 -24.61
CA ASN A 88 1.98 16.85 -24.74
C ASN A 88 1.43 15.59 -25.45
N LEU A 89 2.02 15.24 -26.61
CA LEU A 89 1.59 14.09 -27.41
C LEU A 89 1.80 12.75 -26.70
N THR A 90 2.82 12.66 -25.84
CA THR A 90 3.15 11.44 -25.09
C THR A 90 2.40 11.32 -23.76
N GLN A 91 1.52 12.25 -23.41
CA GLN A 91 0.73 12.19 -22.17
C GLN A 91 -0.02 10.85 -22.05
N PRO A 92 0.00 10.20 -20.87
CA PRO A 92 -0.77 8.99 -20.62
C PRO A 92 -2.25 9.18 -20.99
N ALA A 93 -2.81 8.24 -21.76
CA ALA A 93 -4.20 8.29 -22.19
C ALA A 93 -5.20 8.42 -21.01
N LEU A 94 -4.84 7.88 -19.83
CA LEU A 94 -5.64 8.04 -18.61
C LEU A 94 -5.77 9.51 -18.19
N LEU A 95 -4.72 10.32 -18.33
CA LEU A 95 -4.76 11.75 -18.02
C LEU A 95 -5.57 12.52 -19.07
N CYS A 96 -5.50 12.11 -20.33
CA CYS A 96 -6.26 12.74 -21.41
C CYS A 96 -7.77 12.54 -21.24
N PHE A 97 -8.21 11.34 -20.83
CA PHE A 97 -9.63 11.03 -20.66
C PHE A 97 -10.12 11.14 -19.19
N GLY A 98 -9.22 11.38 -18.24
CA GLY A 98 -9.47 11.38 -16.79
C GLY A 98 -9.75 9.99 -16.19
N LYS A 99 -10.53 9.15 -16.88
CA LYS A 99 -10.85 7.77 -16.51
C LYS A 99 -10.97 6.90 -17.76
N ILE A 100 -10.90 5.58 -17.57
CA ILE A 100 -11.15 4.63 -18.66
C ILE A 100 -12.64 4.72 -19.05
N PRO A 101 -12.99 5.10 -20.29
CA PRO A 101 -14.39 5.25 -20.68
C PRO A 101 -15.14 3.92 -20.67
N GLU A 102 -16.38 3.94 -20.18
CA GLU A 102 -17.29 2.78 -20.21
C GLU A 102 -18.04 2.68 -21.53
N GLU A 103 -18.33 3.83 -22.15
CA GLU A 103 -19.05 3.92 -23.42
C GLU A 103 -18.22 3.35 -24.58
N PRO A 104 -18.81 2.51 -25.46
CA PRO A 104 -18.06 1.84 -26.53
C PRO A 104 -17.30 2.78 -27.48
N THR A 105 -17.89 3.92 -27.84
CA THR A 105 -17.33 4.92 -28.76
C THR A 105 -16.14 5.64 -28.13
N ALA A 106 -16.32 6.24 -26.96
CA ALA A 106 -15.23 6.88 -26.21
C ALA A 106 -14.12 5.89 -25.84
N ARG A 107 -14.47 4.63 -25.55
CA ARG A 107 -13.50 3.57 -25.30
C ARG A 107 -12.69 3.21 -26.55
N HIS A 108 -13.30 3.26 -27.74
CA HIS A 108 -12.57 3.07 -28.99
C HIS A 108 -11.51 4.17 -29.17
N HIS A 109 -11.88 5.44 -28.98
CA HIS A 109 -10.94 6.57 -29.03
C HIS A 109 -9.81 6.45 -28.00
N TYR A 110 -10.14 6.04 -26.76
CA TYR A 110 -9.14 5.77 -25.73
C TYR A 110 -8.12 4.71 -26.16
N LEU A 111 -8.60 3.57 -26.69
CA LEU A 111 -7.72 2.49 -27.15
C LEU A 111 -6.92 2.89 -28.39
N GLN A 112 -7.50 3.68 -29.29
CA GLN A 112 -6.80 4.22 -30.45
C GLN A 112 -5.64 5.13 -30.02
N LEU A 113 -5.85 6.01 -29.04
CA LEU A 113 -4.79 6.83 -28.47
C LEU A 113 -3.68 5.97 -27.83
N VAL A 114 -4.04 4.91 -27.10
CA VAL A 114 -3.05 3.98 -26.53
C VAL A 114 -2.20 3.34 -27.62
N SER A 115 -2.79 2.97 -28.76
CA SER A 115 -2.05 2.44 -29.92
C SER A 115 -1.07 3.46 -30.51
N TYR A 116 -1.46 4.74 -30.63
CA TYR A 116 -0.53 5.79 -31.07
C TYR A 116 0.61 5.99 -30.07
N LEU A 117 0.33 5.99 -28.77
CA LEU A 117 1.37 6.09 -27.72
C LEU A 117 2.37 4.92 -27.80
N GLN A 118 1.91 3.70 -28.10
CA GLN A 118 2.77 2.54 -28.34
C GLN A 118 3.69 2.77 -29.55
N GLY A 119 3.14 3.24 -30.67
CA GLY A 119 3.93 3.61 -31.85
C GLY A 119 4.89 4.78 -31.60
N TYR A 120 4.57 5.70 -30.68
CA TYR A 120 5.51 6.74 -30.25
C TYR A 120 6.65 6.12 -29.43
N LYS A 121 6.36 5.23 -28.48
CA LYS A 121 7.39 4.55 -27.68
C LYS A 121 8.40 3.81 -28.55
N GLU A 122 7.94 3.15 -29.62
CA GLU A 122 8.81 2.48 -30.59
C GLU A 122 9.79 3.44 -31.28
N ALA A 123 9.37 4.67 -31.57
CA ALA A 123 10.23 5.68 -32.19
C ALA A 123 11.38 6.13 -31.29
N PHE A 124 11.26 5.96 -29.96
CA PHE A 124 12.34 6.24 -29.00
C PHE A 124 13.33 5.08 -28.83
N THR A 125 13.22 4.00 -29.62
CA THR A 125 14.18 2.88 -29.54
C THR A 125 15.51 3.15 -30.25
N ASP A 126 15.54 4.07 -31.22
CA ASP A 126 16.79 4.57 -31.83
C ASP A 126 17.40 5.60 -30.87
N GLY A 127 18.44 5.19 -30.12
CA GLY A 127 18.99 5.94 -28.99
C GLY A 127 19.53 7.34 -29.30
N LYS A 128 19.51 7.80 -30.55
CA LYS A 128 19.88 9.16 -30.97
C LYS A 128 19.13 10.25 -30.22
N VAL A 129 17.80 10.09 -30.06
CA VAL A 129 16.98 11.07 -29.34
C VAL A 129 17.46 11.19 -27.89
N PHE A 130 17.65 10.05 -27.22
CA PHE A 130 18.18 10.03 -25.84
C PHE A 130 19.59 10.61 -25.74
N GLY A 131 20.47 10.37 -26.72
CA GLY A 131 21.80 10.97 -26.80
C GLY A 131 21.76 12.50 -26.79
N ILE A 132 20.92 13.10 -27.64
CA ILE A 132 20.78 14.56 -27.74
C ILE A 132 20.14 15.15 -26.49
N LEU A 133 19.12 14.49 -25.93
CA LEU A 133 18.51 14.90 -24.67
C LEU A 133 19.52 14.87 -23.52
N SER A 134 20.35 13.82 -23.47
CA SER A 134 21.42 13.67 -22.48
C SER A 134 22.48 14.77 -22.60
N GLU A 135 22.94 15.08 -23.81
CA GLU A 135 23.90 16.15 -24.07
C GLU A 135 23.36 17.52 -23.62
N LYS A 136 22.11 17.86 -24.00
CA LYS A 136 21.47 19.11 -23.57
C LYS A 136 21.31 19.19 -22.05
N LEU A 137 20.86 18.12 -21.41
CA LEU A 137 20.75 18.06 -19.95
C LEU A 137 22.12 18.21 -19.28
N TYR A 138 23.14 17.52 -19.79
CA TYR A 138 24.50 17.61 -19.26
C TYR A 138 25.01 19.06 -19.26
N HIS A 139 24.85 19.78 -20.37
CA HIS A 139 25.24 21.19 -20.46
C HIS A 139 24.51 22.09 -19.46
N ILE A 140 23.18 21.92 -19.31
CA ILE A 140 22.41 22.71 -18.33
C ILE A 140 22.82 22.38 -16.89
N LEU A 141 23.08 21.11 -16.60
CA LEU A 141 23.45 20.65 -15.27
C LEU A 141 24.88 21.03 -14.87
N GLN A 142 25.76 21.35 -15.83
CA GLN A 142 27.07 21.96 -15.56
C GLN A 142 26.97 23.40 -15.05
N LEU A 143 25.90 24.12 -15.36
CA LEU A 143 25.68 25.47 -14.85
C LEU A 143 25.31 25.41 -13.37
N ASP A 144 25.78 26.40 -12.60
CA ASP A 144 25.33 26.61 -11.23
C ASP A 144 23.82 26.92 -11.20
N TRP A 145 23.13 26.50 -10.15
CA TRP A 145 21.68 26.66 -10.02
C TRP A 145 21.22 28.13 -10.12
N GLU A 146 22.07 29.10 -9.75
CA GLU A 146 21.80 30.54 -9.84
C GLU A 146 21.94 31.09 -11.27
N GLN A 147 22.72 30.41 -12.11
CA GLN A 147 23.04 30.84 -13.48
C GLN A 147 22.06 30.28 -14.50
N ARG A 148 21.25 29.27 -14.12
CA ARG A 148 20.26 28.66 -15.00
C ARG A 148 19.09 29.60 -15.22
N ALA A 149 18.74 29.82 -16.49
CA ALA A 149 17.54 30.56 -16.81
C ALA A 149 16.28 29.76 -16.42
N GLU A 150 15.15 30.46 -16.33
CA GLU A 150 13.84 29.80 -16.15
C GLU A 150 13.56 28.82 -17.30
N GLU A 151 13.93 29.18 -18.53
CA GLU A 151 13.80 28.31 -19.70
C GLU A 151 14.62 27.03 -19.59
N ASP A 152 15.84 27.09 -19.05
CA ASP A 152 16.69 25.92 -18.82
C ASP A 152 16.06 24.98 -17.79
N THR A 153 15.53 25.56 -16.70
CA THR A 153 14.86 24.80 -15.65
C THR A 153 13.61 24.09 -16.18
N LEU A 154 12.81 24.79 -17.01
CA LEU A 154 11.65 24.23 -17.69
C LEU A 154 12.05 23.17 -18.72
N LEU A 155 13.20 23.32 -19.38
CA LEU A 155 13.68 22.31 -20.31
C LEU A 155 14.05 21.03 -19.57
N VAL A 156 14.78 21.11 -18.46
CA VAL A 156 15.10 19.93 -17.62
C VAL A 156 13.82 19.20 -17.21
N GLU A 157 12.84 19.93 -16.68
CA GLU A 157 11.55 19.35 -16.29
C GLU A 157 10.83 18.67 -17.46
N ARG A 158 10.74 19.34 -18.62
CA ARG A 158 10.09 18.78 -19.82
C ARG A 158 10.80 17.53 -20.32
N VAL A 159 12.13 17.48 -20.28
CA VAL A 159 12.87 16.28 -20.68
C VAL A 159 12.59 15.12 -19.73
N LEU A 160 12.59 15.34 -18.41
CA LEU A 160 12.22 14.31 -17.44
C LEU A 160 10.78 13.82 -17.64
N LEU A 161 9.84 14.73 -17.89
CA LEU A 161 8.44 14.39 -18.21
C LEU A 161 8.31 13.59 -19.51
N LEU A 162 9.07 13.94 -20.55
CA LEU A 162 9.08 13.20 -21.81
C LEU A 162 9.55 11.76 -21.60
N ILE A 163 10.68 11.58 -20.92
CA ILE A 163 11.23 10.26 -20.61
C ILE A 163 10.21 9.45 -19.79
N ARG A 164 9.60 10.09 -18.78
CA ARG A 164 8.59 9.49 -17.92
C ARG A 164 7.37 9.04 -18.73
N ASN A 165 6.88 9.88 -19.63
CA ASN A 165 5.75 9.57 -20.48
C ASN A 165 6.05 8.37 -21.40
N VAL A 166 7.22 8.35 -22.04
CA VAL A 166 7.66 7.23 -22.90
C VAL A 166 7.76 5.92 -22.13
N LEU A 167 8.33 5.93 -20.92
CA LEU A 167 8.41 4.75 -20.07
C LEU A 167 7.03 4.29 -19.56
N HIS A 168 6.12 5.23 -19.28
CA HIS A 168 4.77 4.96 -18.78
C HIS A 168 3.88 4.25 -19.82
N VAL A 169 4.13 4.42 -21.12
CA VAL A 169 3.32 3.79 -22.18
C VAL A 169 3.15 2.28 -21.93
N PRO A 170 1.91 1.77 -21.88
CA PRO A 170 1.64 0.35 -21.59
C PRO A 170 2.10 -0.53 -22.75
N SER A 171 2.53 -1.75 -22.42
CA SER A 171 2.90 -2.76 -23.42
C SER A 171 1.67 -3.21 -24.22
N ASP A 172 1.85 -3.64 -25.46
CA ASP A 172 0.76 -4.24 -26.23
C ASP A 172 0.45 -5.65 -25.70
N ARG A 173 -0.82 -5.98 -25.56
CA ARG A 173 -1.30 -7.28 -25.06
C ARG A 173 -0.92 -8.44 -25.96
N ASP A 174 -0.70 -8.16 -27.24
CA ASP A 174 -0.24 -9.17 -28.19
C ASP A 174 1.29 -9.38 -28.09
N GLU A 175 2.07 -8.35 -27.75
CA GLU A 175 3.50 -8.47 -27.41
C GLU A 175 3.73 -9.18 -26.06
N GLU A 176 2.80 -9.05 -25.11
CA GLU A 176 2.84 -9.77 -23.81
C GLU A 176 2.74 -11.30 -23.95
N LYS A 177 2.45 -11.83 -25.15
CA LYS A 177 2.46 -13.27 -25.45
C LYS A 177 3.85 -13.81 -25.81
N GLY A 178 4.86 -12.95 -25.92
CA GLY A 178 6.25 -13.33 -26.17
C GLY A 178 6.83 -14.21 -25.05
N VAL A 179 7.89 -14.95 -25.36
CA VAL A 179 8.55 -15.83 -24.40
C VAL A 179 9.37 -14.99 -23.40
N ASP A 180 9.44 -15.42 -22.13
CA ASP A 180 10.30 -14.80 -21.12
C ASP A 180 11.75 -14.65 -21.61
N GLY A 181 12.31 -13.44 -21.50
CA GLY A 181 13.68 -13.13 -21.92
C GLY A 181 13.83 -12.60 -23.35
N GLU A 182 12.77 -12.54 -24.16
CA GLU A 182 12.81 -11.82 -25.44
C GLU A 182 12.95 -10.30 -25.22
N VAL A 183 13.57 -9.59 -26.17
CA VAL A 183 13.74 -8.14 -26.06
C VAL A 183 12.42 -7.44 -26.37
N SER A 184 11.79 -6.79 -25.38
CA SER A 184 10.59 -5.96 -25.61
C SER A 184 10.94 -4.56 -26.14
N VAL A 185 9.94 -3.82 -26.61
CA VAL A 185 10.07 -2.38 -26.89
C VAL A 185 10.53 -1.63 -25.64
N HIS A 186 10.02 -2.00 -24.46
CA HIS A 186 10.46 -1.39 -23.20
C HIS A 186 11.94 -1.66 -22.94
N ASP A 187 12.41 -2.90 -23.09
CA ASP A 187 13.81 -3.29 -22.94
C ASP A 187 14.73 -2.50 -23.91
N LYS A 188 14.28 -2.24 -25.14
CA LYS A 188 15.03 -1.42 -26.12
C LYS A 188 15.15 0.04 -25.65
N VAL A 189 14.06 0.62 -25.16
CA VAL A 189 14.06 2.00 -24.61
C VAL A 189 14.98 2.09 -23.40
N LEU A 190 14.91 1.11 -22.49
CA LEU A 190 15.79 1.02 -21.33
C LEU A 190 17.27 0.96 -21.74
N TRP A 191 17.59 0.13 -22.74
CA TRP A 191 18.94 0.02 -23.27
C TRP A 191 19.41 1.31 -23.95
N ALA A 192 18.55 1.97 -24.73
CA ALA A 192 18.85 3.24 -25.37
C ALA A 192 19.13 4.36 -24.35
N LEU A 193 18.36 4.41 -23.26
CA LEU A 193 18.55 5.34 -22.14
C LEU A 193 19.90 5.12 -21.42
N HIS A 194 20.27 3.86 -21.22
CA HIS A 194 21.57 3.50 -20.63
C HIS A 194 22.73 3.89 -21.55
N LEU A 195 22.65 3.58 -22.85
CA LEU A 195 23.71 3.93 -23.81
C LEU A 195 23.90 5.45 -23.99
N SER A 196 22.87 6.25 -23.71
CA SER A 196 22.99 7.72 -23.76
C SER A 196 23.59 8.34 -22.49
N GLY A 197 23.85 7.56 -21.43
CA GLY A 197 24.34 8.06 -20.13
C GLY A 197 23.30 8.86 -19.33
N LEU A 198 22.02 8.74 -19.68
CA LEU A 198 20.95 9.50 -19.03
C LEU A 198 20.66 8.98 -17.61
N ASP A 199 20.91 7.70 -17.38
CA ASP A 199 20.89 7.04 -16.08
C ASP A 199 21.94 7.62 -15.11
N ASP A 200 23.13 7.96 -15.59
CA ASP A 200 24.14 8.67 -14.79
C ASP A 200 23.69 10.09 -14.41
N LEU A 201 23.05 10.82 -15.34
CA LEU A 201 22.45 12.13 -15.05
C LEU A 201 21.32 12.02 -14.02
N MET A 202 20.50 10.97 -14.10
CA MET A 202 19.46 10.71 -13.09
C MET A 202 20.06 10.45 -11.70
N LYS A 203 21.16 9.67 -11.61
CA LYS A 203 21.89 9.47 -10.35
C LYS A 203 22.44 10.79 -9.82
N PHE A 204 23.07 11.60 -10.68
CA PHE A 204 23.58 12.93 -10.32
C PHE A 204 22.47 13.80 -9.71
N LEU A 205 21.33 13.92 -10.39
CA LEU A 205 20.18 14.68 -9.91
C LEU A 205 19.64 14.15 -8.56
N ALA A 206 19.62 12.84 -8.36
CA ALA A 206 19.17 12.23 -7.11
C ALA A 206 20.08 12.55 -5.92
N THR A 207 21.36 12.84 -6.16
CA THR A 207 22.32 13.24 -5.11
C THR A 207 22.39 14.76 -4.87
N SER A 208 21.90 15.57 -5.81
CA SER A 208 22.00 17.02 -5.75
C SER A 208 21.26 17.61 -4.55
N ARG A 209 21.87 18.62 -3.91
CA ARG A 209 21.29 19.31 -2.74
C ARG A 209 20.37 20.47 -3.14
N THR A 210 20.62 21.07 -4.29
CA THR A 210 19.92 22.25 -4.81
C THR A 210 18.74 21.83 -5.67
N ASP A 211 18.91 20.77 -6.47
CA ASP A 211 17.98 20.34 -7.51
C ASP A 211 16.82 19.46 -6.99
N THR A 212 16.33 19.75 -5.78
CA THR A 212 15.33 18.91 -5.10
C THR A 212 13.95 18.94 -5.74
N GLN A 213 13.68 19.90 -6.62
CA GLN A 213 12.39 20.08 -7.31
C GLN A 213 12.06 18.92 -8.26
N TRP A 214 13.08 18.23 -8.77
CA TRP A 214 12.90 17.10 -9.68
C TRP A 214 12.80 15.76 -8.95
N ALA A 215 12.86 15.73 -7.62
CA ALA A 215 12.89 14.48 -6.84
C ALA A 215 11.67 13.58 -7.09
N LEU A 216 10.46 14.14 -7.23
CA LEU A 216 9.25 13.37 -7.55
C LEU A 216 9.35 12.77 -8.96
N HIS A 217 9.76 13.56 -9.95
CA HIS A 217 9.97 13.11 -11.32
C HIS A 217 10.97 11.95 -11.42
N LEU A 218 12.10 12.05 -10.70
CA LEU A 218 13.10 10.98 -10.63
C LEU A 218 12.52 9.69 -10.04
N LEU A 219 11.69 9.81 -9.00
CA LEU A 219 11.07 8.65 -8.37
C LEU A 219 10.06 7.95 -9.28
N GLU A 220 9.25 8.73 -10.02
CA GLU A 220 8.37 8.20 -11.06
C GLU A 220 9.18 7.47 -12.13
N LEU A 221 10.24 8.10 -12.65
CA LEU A 221 11.13 7.49 -13.64
C LEU A 221 11.71 6.17 -13.14
N LEU A 222 12.25 6.14 -11.92
CA LEU A 222 12.77 4.92 -11.30
C LEU A 222 11.70 3.82 -11.25
N SER A 223 10.49 4.14 -10.80
CA SER A 223 9.41 3.14 -10.77
C SER A 223 9.09 2.54 -12.14
N LEU A 224 9.17 3.36 -13.18
CA LEU A 224 8.88 2.94 -14.55
C LEU A 224 10.05 2.18 -15.18
N LEU A 225 11.30 2.49 -14.80
CA LEU A 225 12.49 1.71 -15.21
C LEU A 225 12.42 0.26 -14.72
N TYR A 226 11.84 0.05 -13.52
CA TYR A 226 11.78 -1.24 -12.85
C TYR A 226 10.38 -1.89 -12.86
N ARG A 227 9.42 -1.36 -13.64
CA ARG A 227 8.01 -1.83 -13.61
C ARG A 227 7.85 -3.33 -13.91
N ASP A 228 8.74 -3.88 -14.73
CA ASP A 228 8.74 -5.29 -15.16
C ASP A 228 9.75 -6.14 -14.34
N GLN A 229 10.34 -5.60 -13.29
CA GLN A 229 11.35 -6.29 -12.45
C GLN A 229 10.82 -6.64 -11.06
N ASP A 230 11.32 -7.75 -10.52
CA ASP A 230 11.22 -8.07 -9.11
C ASP A 230 12.55 -7.79 -8.41
N GLY A 231 12.52 -7.10 -7.26
CA GLY A 231 13.72 -6.67 -6.55
C GLY A 231 14.57 -7.83 -6.03
N GLU A 232 13.95 -8.94 -5.60
CA GLU A 232 14.70 -10.11 -5.12
C GLU A 232 15.32 -10.89 -6.29
N GLU A 233 14.56 -11.08 -7.38
CA GLU A 233 15.07 -11.76 -8.58
C GLU A 233 16.23 -10.96 -9.20
N LEU A 234 16.08 -9.64 -9.32
CA LEU A 234 17.09 -8.77 -9.92
C LEU A 234 18.41 -8.77 -9.13
N ALA A 235 18.36 -8.79 -7.81
CA ALA A 235 19.57 -8.84 -6.96
C ALA A 235 20.42 -10.10 -7.19
N ARG A 236 19.81 -11.20 -7.65
CA ARG A 236 20.48 -12.47 -7.96
C ARG A 236 21.10 -12.51 -9.36
N VAL A 237 20.74 -11.58 -10.25
CA VAL A 237 21.25 -11.54 -11.63
C VAL A 237 22.74 -11.24 -11.64
N GLY A 238 23.50 -11.84 -12.57
CA GLY A 238 24.94 -11.55 -12.74
C GLY A 238 25.85 -12.06 -11.62
N ARG A 239 25.31 -12.68 -10.57
CA ARG A 239 26.12 -13.48 -9.64
C ARG A 239 26.48 -14.81 -10.31
N GLU A 240 27.74 -15.21 -10.20
CA GLU A 240 28.11 -16.59 -10.53
C GLU A 240 27.30 -17.52 -9.63
N ARG A 241 26.32 -18.20 -10.23
CA ARG A 241 25.51 -19.18 -9.51
C ARG A 241 26.44 -20.23 -8.94
N THR A 242 26.35 -20.46 -7.65
CA THR A 242 27.09 -21.55 -7.01
C THR A 242 26.66 -22.88 -7.62
N GLU A 243 27.54 -23.88 -7.60
CA GLU A 243 27.19 -25.24 -8.07
C GLU A 243 25.98 -25.79 -7.31
N GLU A 244 25.83 -25.42 -6.04
CA GLU A 244 24.70 -25.77 -5.17
C GLU A 244 23.38 -25.15 -5.65
N GLU A 245 23.38 -23.87 -6.03
CA GLU A 245 22.19 -23.21 -6.60
C GLU A 245 21.77 -23.83 -7.93
N ARG A 246 22.74 -24.15 -8.80
CA ARG A 246 22.46 -24.82 -10.09
C ARG A 246 21.86 -26.21 -9.89
N ALA A 247 22.40 -26.98 -8.95
CA ALA A 247 21.88 -28.29 -8.62
C ALA A 247 20.47 -28.21 -8.01
N ALA A 248 20.19 -27.20 -7.18
CA ALA A 248 18.87 -26.96 -6.61
C ALA A 248 17.84 -26.58 -7.69
N ASP A 249 18.19 -25.69 -8.62
CA ASP A 249 17.35 -25.33 -9.76
C ASP A 249 17.05 -26.55 -10.66
N ASP A 250 18.05 -27.39 -10.93
CA ASP A 250 17.89 -28.61 -11.73
C ASP A 250 16.97 -29.62 -11.04
N GLU A 251 17.05 -29.73 -9.72
CA GLU A 251 16.15 -30.57 -8.94
C GLU A 251 14.73 -29.99 -8.91
N GLU A 252 14.56 -28.68 -8.74
CA GLU A 252 13.26 -28.02 -8.83
C GLU A 252 12.64 -28.24 -10.22
N LEU A 253 13.41 -28.09 -11.30
CA LEU A 253 12.97 -28.36 -12.66
C LEU A 253 12.57 -29.82 -12.84
N ARG A 254 13.32 -30.76 -12.26
CA ARG A 254 12.96 -32.18 -12.25
C ARG A 254 11.65 -32.42 -11.51
N VAL A 255 11.45 -31.84 -10.34
CA VAL A 255 10.20 -31.95 -9.57
C VAL A 255 9.02 -31.37 -10.34
N LEU A 256 9.19 -30.20 -10.97
CA LEU A 256 8.16 -29.59 -11.82
C LEU A 256 7.81 -30.47 -13.01
N ARG A 257 8.82 -31.03 -13.70
CA ARG A 257 8.62 -31.98 -14.80
C ARG A 257 7.88 -33.24 -14.34
N GLN A 258 8.27 -33.82 -13.20
CA GLN A 258 7.60 -34.99 -12.63
C GLN A 258 6.15 -34.69 -12.26
N ARG A 259 5.87 -33.49 -11.72
CA ARG A 259 4.51 -33.02 -11.44
C ARG A 259 3.70 -32.89 -12.73
N GLU A 260 4.26 -32.27 -13.76
CA GLU A 260 3.59 -32.15 -15.07
C GLU A 260 3.29 -33.53 -15.68
N GLU A 261 4.26 -34.45 -15.63
CA GLU A 261 4.09 -35.83 -16.07
C GLU A 261 3.04 -36.58 -15.25
N ALA A 262 2.99 -36.39 -13.93
CA ALA A 262 1.98 -36.97 -13.06
C ALA A 262 0.58 -36.40 -13.37
N GLU A 263 0.46 -35.10 -13.62
CA GLU A 263 -0.79 -34.45 -14.04
C GLU A 263 -1.21 -34.90 -15.44
N ARG A 264 -0.25 -35.07 -16.38
CA ARG A 264 -0.51 -35.61 -17.72
C ARG A 264 -0.97 -37.07 -17.64
N ARG A 265 -0.35 -37.89 -16.80
CA ARG A 265 -0.77 -39.27 -16.52
C ARG A 265 -2.14 -39.31 -15.85
N GLY A 266 -2.40 -38.46 -14.87
CA GLY A 266 -3.72 -38.32 -14.23
C GLY A 266 -4.81 -37.92 -15.23
N ARG A 267 -4.53 -36.95 -16.11
CA ARG A 267 -5.42 -36.56 -17.22
C ARG A 267 -5.64 -37.71 -18.20
N ALA A 268 -4.61 -38.51 -18.49
CA ALA A 268 -4.74 -39.69 -19.35
C ALA A 268 -5.60 -40.78 -18.70
N LEU A 269 -5.45 -41.04 -17.39
CA LEU A 269 -6.28 -41.98 -16.63
C LEU A 269 -7.76 -41.53 -16.53
N GLN A 270 -8.00 -40.22 -16.51
CA GLN A 270 -9.36 -39.64 -16.57
C GLN A 270 -10.00 -39.71 -17.97
N ARG A 271 -9.21 -40.01 -19.02
CA ARG A 271 -9.74 -40.24 -20.36
C ARG A 271 -10.06 -41.72 -20.50
N GLY A 272 -11.27 -42.03 -20.92
CA GLY A 272 -11.63 -43.41 -21.24
C GLY A 272 -10.77 -43.96 -22.39
N PRO A 273 -10.55 -45.28 -22.45
CA PRO A 273 -9.75 -45.92 -23.51
C PRO A 273 -10.42 -45.87 -24.89
N ARG A 274 -11.66 -45.38 -24.98
CA ARG A 274 -12.48 -45.34 -26.19
C ARG A 274 -12.92 -43.91 -26.52
N HIS A 275 -13.26 -43.67 -27.78
CA HIS A 275 -13.69 -42.37 -28.27
C HIS A 275 -14.93 -41.82 -27.52
N SER A 276 -15.12 -40.50 -27.54
CA SER A 276 -16.18 -39.78 -26.79
C SER A 276 -17.62 -40.21 -27.12
N ARG A 277 -17.86 -40.80 -28.30
CA ARG A 277 -19.16 -41.36 -28.72
C ARG A 277 -19.47 -42.75 -28.11
N PHE A 278 -18.48 -43.44 -27.54
CA PHE A 278 -18.68 -44.71 -26.85
C PHE A 278 -19.14 -44.41 -25.41
N ARG A 279 -20.38 -43.98 -25.27
CA ARG A 279 -21.01 -43.67 -23.99
C ARG A 279 -21.69 -44.92 -23.44
N GLY A 280 -21.34 -45.30 -22.21
CA GLY A 280 -22.09 -46.29 -21.46
C GLY A 280 -23.23 -45.62 -20.70
N THR A 281 -24.35 -46.32 -20.54
CA THR A 281 -25.45 -45.90 -19.67
C THR A 281 -25.49 -46.87 -18.50
N PHE A 282 -25.37 -46.32 -17.29
CA PHE A 282 -25.33 -47.08 -16.04
C PHE A 282 -26.50 -46.65 -15.14
N LEU A 283 -27.09 -47.60 -14.43
CA LEU A 283 -28.03 -47.32 -13.35
C LEU A 283 -27.24 -47.32 -12.03
N VAL A 284 -27.32 -46.24 -11.27
CA VAL A 284 -26.62 -46.08 -9.99
C VAL A 284 -27.61 -46.39 -8.88
N GLU A 285 -27.58 -47.63 -8.39
CA GLU A 285 -28.42 -48.08 -7.28
C GLU A 285 -28.06 -47.32 -5.98
N GLY A 286 -29.08 -46.91 -5.23
CA GLY A 286 -28.90 -46.21 -3.94
C GLY A 286 -28.66 -44.69 -4.03
N LEU A 287 -28.43 -44.13 -5.22
CA LEU A 287 -28.41 -42.69 -5.43
C LEU A 287 -29.74 -42.22 -6.03
N LYS A 288 -30.55 -41.51 -5.23
CA LYS A 288 -31.87 -41.04 -5.64
C LYS A 288 -31.79 -39.78 -6.49
N SER A 289 -32.53 -39.80 -7.60
CA SER A 289 -32.78 -38.65 -8.47
C SER A 289 -33.88 -37.77 -7.88
N ILE A 290 -34.16 -36.63 -8.54
CA ILE A 290 -35.21 -35.67 -8.17
C ILE A 290 -36.61 -36.34 -8.08
N ALA A 291 -36.81 -37.43 -8.83
CA ALA A 291 -38.07 -38.20 -8.86
C ALA A 291 -38.03 -39.47 -7.97
N ASP A 292 -37.12 -39.55 -7.00
CA ASP A 292 -36.94 -40.66 -6.05
C ASP A 292 -36.66 -42.04 -6.69
N ARG A 293 -36.18 -42.02 -7.93
CA ARG A 293 -35.70 -43.17 -8.69
C ARG A 293 -34.17 -43.17 -8.77
N ASP A 294 -33.59 -44.33 -9.00
CA ASP A 294 -32.13 -44.47 -9.11
C ASP A 294 -31.59 -43.67 -10.30
N VAL A 295 -30.42 -43.05 -10.13
CA VAL A 295 -29.84 -42.11 -11.10
C VAL A 295 -29.29 -42.86 -12.32
N VAL A 296 -29.66 -42.38 -13.51
CA VAL A 296 -29.08 -42.84 -14.77
C VAL A 296 -27.84 -42.01 -15.11
N TYR A 297 -26.69 -42.69 -15.25
CA TYR A 297 -25.39 -42.09 -15.52
C TYR A 297 -24.90 -42.44 -16.94
N HIS A 298 -24.75 -41.43 -17.79
CA HIS A 298 -24.41 -41.60 -19.23
C HIS A 298 -22.92 -41.39 -19.56
N MET A 299 -22.06 -41.28 -18.55
CA MET A 299 -20.63 -41.07 -18.72
C MET A 299 -19.87 -42.35 -18.34
N GLY A 300 -18.61 -42.49 -18.75
CA GLY A 300 -17.84 -43.69 -18.42
C GLY A 300 -17.62 -43.83 -16.90
N ILE A 301 -17.64 -45.06 -16.37
CA ILE A 301 -17.48 -45.38 -14.94
C ILE A 301 -16.26 -44.68 -14.31
N HIS A 302 -15.17 -44.51 -15.07
CA HIS A 302 -13.96 -43.79 -14.63
C HIS A 302 -14.21 -42.33 -14.16
N LYS A 303 -15.31 -41.70 -14.58
CA LYS A 303 -15.72 -40.34 -14.15
C LYS A 303 -16.74 -40.36 -13.01
N PHE A 304 -17.23 -41.53 -12.60
CA PHE A 304 -18.28 -41.63 -11.58
C PHE A 304 -17.78 -41.25 -10.19
N ARG A 305 -16.50 -41.47 -9.88
CA ARG A 305 -15.90 -41.10 -8.59
C ARG A 305 -16.06 -39.61 -8.23
N ASN A 306 -16.16 -38.74 -9.24
CA ASN A 306 -16.36 -37.30 -9.07
C ASN A 306 -17.78 -36.88 -9.50
N TYR A 307 -18.74 -37.81 -9.47
CA TYR A 307 -20.12 -37.50 -9.83
C TYR A 307 -20.73 -36.53 -8.81
N SER A 308 -21.27 -35.44 -9.35
CA SER A 308 -22.17 -34.53 -8.66
C SER A 308 -23.39 -34.34 -9.54
N HIS A 309 -24.56 -34.11 -8.93
CA HIS A 309 -25.76 -33.74 -9.67
C HIS A 309 -25.59 -32.46 -10.51
N ASP A 310 -24.54 -31.67 -10.24
CA ASP A 310 -24.19 -30.48 -11.02
C ASP A 310 -23.32 -30.77 -12.26
N CYS A 311 -22.83 -32.00 -12.42
CA CYS A 311 -22.06 -32.41 -13.59
C CYS A 311 -22.90 -32.25 -14.87
N GLY A 312 -22.46 -31.36 -15.77
CA GLY A 312 -23.13 -31.10 -17.04
C GLY A 312 -24.19 -29.99 -16.98
N LYS A 313 -24.48 -29.41 -15.81
CA LYS A 313 -25.30 -28.19 -15.73
C LYS A 313 -24.55 -27.03 -16.41
N ARG A 314 -25.27 -26.26 -17.23
CA ARG A 314 -24.73 -25.02 -17.82
C ARG A 314 -24.42 -24.06 -16.67
N ARG A 315 -23.15 -23.71 -16.48
CA ARG A 315 -22.76 -22.71 -15.49
C ARG A 315 -23.38 -21.37 -15.89
N HIS A 316 -24.20 -20.79 -15.02
CA HIS A 316 -24.71 -19.44 -15.25
C HIS A 316 -23.55 -18.45 -15.27
N ARG A 317 -23.54 -17.56 -16.27
CA ARG A 317 -22.55 -16.49 -16.36
C ARG A 317 -22.69 -15.58 -15.14
N VAL A 318 -21.64 -15.49 -14.34
CA VAL A 318 -21.60 -14.55 -13.21
C VAL A 318 -21.68 -13.12 -13.78
N PRO A 319 -22.64 -12.29 -13.34
CA PRO A 319 -22.72 -10.89 -13.77
C PRO A 319 -21.41 -10.15 -13.51
N LYS A 320 -20.99 -9.25 -14.40
CA LYS A 320 -19.69 -8.54 -14.31
C LYS A 320 -19.43 -7.95 -12.91
N ARG A 321 -20.44 -7.38 -12.25
CA ARG A 321 -20.38 -6.81 -10.90
C ARG A 321 -20.03 -7.80 -9.78
N LYS A 322 -20.23 -9.11 -10.00
CA LYS A 322 -19.93 -10.19 -9.04
C LYS A 322 -18.70 -11.01 -9.45
N GLN A 323 -18.03 -10.61 -10.54
CA GLN A 323 -16.81 -11.28 -10.96
C GLN A 323 -15.66 -10.88 -10.04
N ARG A 324 -14.78 -11.84 -9.76
CA ARG A 324 -13.55 -11.54 -9.06
C ARG A 324 -12.67 -10.66 -9.93
N VAL A 325 -11.96 -9.71 -9.31
CA VAL A 325 -10.96 -8.90 -10.02
C VAL A 325 -9.92 -9.85 -10.61
N ARG A 326 -9.66 -9.70 -11.91
CA ARG A 326 -8.60 -10.46 -12.59
C ARG A 326 -7.26 -9.83 -12.25
N GLU A 327 -6.26 -10.68 -12.04
CA GLU A 327 -4.88 -10.25 -11.89
C GLU A 327 -4.40 -9.63 -13.21
N THR A 328 -3.87 -8.40 -13.13
CA THR A 328 -3.39 -7.64 -14.30
C THR A 328 -1.90 -7.81 -14.56
N GLU A 329 -1.13 -8.30 -13.58
CA GLU A 329 0.32 -8.39 -13.67
C GLU A 329 0.76 -9.80 -14.12
N THR A 330 0.98 -9.97 -15.41
CA THR A 330 1.93 -10.96 -15.93
C THR A 330 3.32 -10.32 -15.85
N GLN A 331 4.11 -10.67 -14.83
CA GLN A 331 5.50 -10.25 -14.75
C GLN A 331 6.28 -11.00 -15.84
N ARG A 332 6.62 -10.30 -16.91
CA ARG A 332 7.51 -10.78 -17.96
C ARG A 332 8.94 -10.55 -17.53
N ARG A 333 9.84 -11.51 -17.77
CA ARG A 333 11.26 -11.32 -17.50
C ARG A 333 11.94 -10.59 -18.67
N SER A 334 12.58 -9.46 -18.39
CA SER A 334 13.40 -8.71 -19.37
C SER A 334 14.64 -9.49 -19.83
N ALA A 335 15.19 -9.06 -20.96
CA ALA A 335 16.46 -9.56 -21.49
C ALA A 335 17.59 -9.55 -20.43
N HIS A 336 18.54 -10.49 -20.56
CA HIS A 336 19.56 -10.70 -19.52
C HIS A 336 20.50 -9.51 -19.32
N ASN A 337 20.98 -8.92 -20.41
CA ASN A 337 21.81 -7.71 -20.40
C ASN A 337 21.09 -6.52 -19.75
N VAL A 338 19.79 -6.36 -20.03
CA VAL A 338 18.94 -5.33 -19.41
C VAL A 338 18.92 -5.49 -17.90
N ARG A 339 18.75 -6.72 -17.41
CA ARG A 339 18.76 -7.01 -15.97
C ARG A 339 20.13 -6.84 -15.32
N ILE A 340 21.24 -7.08 -16.04
CA ILE A 340 22.58 -6.81 -15.51
C ILE A 340 22.76 -5.32 -15.27
N PHE A 341 22.48 -4.46 -16.26
CA PHE A 341 22.67 -3.02 -16.06
C PHE A 341 21.71 -2.48 -15.00
N LEU A 342 20.44 -2.94 -14.95
CA LEU A 342 19.49 -2.51 -13.93
C LEU A 342 19.95 -2.91 -12.52
N ARG A 343 20.61 -4.07 -12.38
CA ARG A 343 21.23 -4.47 -11.13
C ARG A 343 22.40 -3.56 -10.76
N GLU A 344 23.31 -3.29 -11.69
CA GLU A 344 24.46 -2.40 -11.47
C GLU A 344 24.00 -1.00 -11.06
N PHE A 345 23.03 -0.44 -11.78
CA PHE A 345 22.38 0.81 -11.43
C PHE A 345 21.80 0.75 -10.01
N SER A 346 21.08 -0.33 -9.65
CA SER A 346 20.46 -0.46 -8.32
C SER A 346 21.48 -0.49 -7.19
N VAL A 347 22.65 -1.10 -7.41
CA VAL A 347 23.76 -1.10 -6.44
C VAL A 347 24.27 0.33 -6.24
N ASP A 348 24.65 1.02 -7.32
CA ASP A 348 25.15 2.39 -7.26
C ASP A 348 24.14 3.37 -6.66
N PHE A 349 22.86 3.18 -7.00
CA PHE A 349 21.76 4.01 -6.53
C PHE A 349 21.53 3.85 -5.03
N LEU A 350 21.58 2.62 -4.50
CA LEU A 350 21.48 2.37 -3.06
C LEU A 350 22.67 2.92 -2.28
N GLU A 351 23.87 2.86 -2.85
CA GLU A 351 25.08 3.35 -2.20
C GLU A 351 25.12 4.88 -2.10
N ASN A 352 24.65 5.59 -3.13
CA ASN A 352 24.89 7.03 -3.24
C ASN A 352 23.63 7.91 -3.20
N CYS A 353 22.47 7.39 -3.60
CA CYS A 353 21.30 8.22 -3.93
C CYS A 353 20.08 7.97 -3.03
N TYR A 354 19.80 6.70 -2.70
CA TYR A 354 18.51 6.27 -2.13
C TYR A 354 18.09 7.04 -0.89
N ASN A 355 18.93 7.06 0.16
CA ASN A 355 18.59 7.72 1.43
C ASN A 355 18.24 9.21 1.24
N ARG A 356 19.02 9.92 0.40
CA ARG A 356 18.79 11.35 0.13
C ARG A 356 17.50 11.56 -0.64
N LEU A 357 17.30 10.83 -1.73
CA LEU A 357 16.12 10.96 -2.57
C LEU A 357 14.85 10.66 -1.77
N MET A 358 14.83 9.54 -1.04
CA MET A 358 13.66 9.14 -0.25
C MET A 358 13.33 10.14 0.87
N TYR A 359 14.34 10.72 1.51
CA TYR A 359 14.14 11.80 2.49
C TYR A 359 13.46 13.02 1.85
N VAL A 360 14.00 13.51 0.72
CA VAL A 360 13.48 14.70 0.03
C VAL A 360 12.05 14.48 -0.47
N VAL A 361 11.78 13.34 -1.10
CA VAL A 361 10.44 12.99 -1.60
C VAL A 361 9.45 12.92 -0.45
N LYS A 362 9.80 12.25 0.65
CA LYS A 362 8.92 12.13 1.81
C LYS A 362 8.61 13.49 2.43
N GLU A 363 9.60 14.36 2.60
CA GLU A 363 9.40 15.72 3.10
C GLU A 363 8.47 16.53 2.18
N ARG A 364 8.63 16.43 0.85
CA ARG A 364 7.74 17.09 -0.11
C ARG A 364 6.31 16.58 -0.01
N LEU A 365 6.10 15.27 -0.05
CA LEU A 365 4.78 14.64 0.08
C LEU A 365 4.08 14.98 1.42
N MET A 366 4.84 15.26 2.49
CA MET A 366 4.28 15.67 3.78
C MET A 366 3.92 17.17 3.83
N ARG A 367 4.65 18.03 3.13
CA ARG A 367 4.47 19.50 3.14
C ARG A 367 3.46 19.96 2.09
N GLU A 368 3.49 19.38 0.90
CA GLU A 368 2.73 19.79 -0.29
C GLU A 368 1.37 19.05 -0.37
N GLY A 369 0.76 18.67 0.76
CA GLY A 369 -0.46 17.85 0.79
C GLY A 369 -1.71 18.46 0.12
N ALA A 370 -1.62 19.69 -0.41
CA ALA A 370 -2.64 20.31 -1.25
C ALA A 370 -2.52 19.91 -2.73
N GLU A 371 -1.30 19.63 -3.20
CA GLU A 371 -1.04 19.07 -4.52
C GLU A 371 -1.21 17.55 -4.41
N GLN A 372 -2.14 16.98 -5.17
CA GLN A 372 -2.43 15.53 -5.16
C GLN A 372 -1.31 14.75 -5.88
N HIS A 373 -0.07 14.87 -5.39
CA HIS A 373 1.05 14.08 -5.88
C HIS A 373 0.80 12.59 -5.64
N ASP A 374 1.27 11.75 -6.55
CA ASP A 374 1.09 10.32 -6.45
C ASP A 374 2.15 9.70 -5.51
N GLU A 375 1.78 9.50 -4.27
CA GLU A 375 2.62 8.91 -3.23
C GLU A 375 2.86 7.41 -3.44
N THR A 376 2.13 6.76 -4.36
CA THR A 376 2.30 5.33 -4.63
C THR A 376 3.69 4.99 -5.15
N TYR A 377 4.36 5.92 -5.84
CA TYR A 377 5.74 5.76 -6.28
C TYR A 377 6.74 5.67 -5.12
N TYR A 378 6.51 6.42 -4.04
CA TYR A 378 7.30 6.31 -2.81
C TYR A 378 7.09 4.94 -2.15
N LEU A 379 5.85 4.50 -2.01
CA LEU A 379 5.53 3.20 -1.41
C LEU A 379 6.10 2.04 -2.24
N TRP A 380 6.00 2.13 -3.57
CA TRP A 380 6.62 1.18 -4.49
C TRP A 380 8.14 1.15 -4.33
N ALA A 381 8.80 2.31 -4.26
CA ALA A 381 10.25 2.40 -4.13
C ALA A 381 10.75 1.85 -2.79
N VAL A 382 10.00 2.07 -1.70
CA VAL A 382 10.24 1.40 -0.40
C VAL A 382 10.18 -0.11 -0.58
N SER A 383 9.11 -0.63 -1.19
CA SER A 383 8.95 -2.07 -1.40
C SER A 383 10.05 -2.67 -2.27
N PHE A 384 10.40 -2.02 -3.39
CA PHE A 384 11.31 -2.57 -4.39
C PHE A 384 12.77 -2.51 -3.93
N PHE A 385 13.28 -1.32 -3.59
CA PHE A 385 14.70 -1.15 -3.26
C PHE A 385 15.08 -1.77 -1.92
N MET A 386 14.16 -1.83 -0.94
CA MET A 386 14.44 -2.55 0.30
C MET A 386 14.48 -4.07 0.07
N ALA A 387 13.58 -4.62 -0.76
CA ALA A 387 13.62 -6.03 -1.14
C ALA A 387 14.92 -6.36 -1.90
N PHE A 388 15.33 -5.50 -2.84
CA PHE A 388 16.60 -5.63 -3.54
C PHE A 388 17.79 -5.58 -2.56
N ASN A 389 17.85 -4.59 -1.67
CA ASN A 389 18.92 -4.49 -0.67
C ASN A 389 18.98 -5.71 0.25
N ARG A 390 17.81 -6.22 0.67
CA ARG A 390 17.71 -7.42 1.51
C ARG A 390 18.31 -8.63 0.79
N ALA A 391 18.00 -8.84 -0.49
CA ALA A 391 18.59 -9.90 -1.30
C ALA A 391 20.07 -9.63 -1.64
N ASN A 392 20.48 -8.36 -1.69
CA ASN A 392 21.84 -7.91 -2.00
C ASN A 392 22.75 -7.73 -0.76
N GLY A 393 22.63 -8.60 0.24
CA GLY A 393 23.50 -8.61 1.42
C GLY A 393 22.98 -7.83 2.63
N SER A 394 21.78 -7.26 2.56
CA SER A 394 21.04 -6.66 3.69
C SER A 394 21.82 -5.58 4.47
N ARG A 395 22.54 -4.70 3.76
CA ARG A 395 23.26 -3.58 4.40
C ARG A 395 22.26 -2.50 4.82
N THR A 396 21.98 -2.39 6.11
CA THR A 396 20.97 -1.47 6.64
C THR A 396 21.38 0.00 6.56
N SER A 397 22.67 0.31 6.44
CA SER A 397 23.18 1.67 6.23
C SER A 397 22.67 2.29 4.93
N LEU A 398 22.45 1.47 3.88
CA LEU A 398 22.02 1.93 2.56
C LEU A 398 20.54 2.34 2.52
N VAL A 399 19.75 1.88 3.49
CA VAL A 399 18.29 2.10 3.57
C VAL A 399 17.87 2.70 4.92
N SER A 400 18.79 3.41 5.59
CA SER A 400 18.58 3.95 6.92
C SER A 400 17.42 4.95 7.01
N GLU A 401 17.14 5.69 5.92
CA GLU A 401 16.03 6.66 5.88
C GLU A 401 14.67 5.99 6.00
N THR A 402 14.47 4.90 5.26
CA THR A 402 13.18 4.22 5.17
C THR A 402 12.93 3.27 6.33
N ILE A 403 13.98 2.79 7.02
CA ILE A 403 13.86 1.95 8.22
C ILE A 403 13.73 2.75 9.53
N SER A 404 12.88 3.76 9.53
CA SER A 404 12.58 4.59 10.70
C SER A 404 11.14 4.43 11.17
N LEU A 405 10.89 4.66 12.47
CA LEU A 405 9.53 4.64 13.02
C LEU A 405 8.60 5.63 12.29
N ARG A 406 9.15 6.78 11.86
CA ARG A 406 8.42 7.77 11.06
C ARG A 406 7.91 7.17 9.75
N THR A 407 8.70 6.33 9.08
CA THR A 407 8.28 5.69 7.83
C THR A 407 7.23 4.61 8.09
N PHE A 408 7.33 3.84 9.16
CA PHE A 408 6.27 2.89 9.56
C PHE A 408 4.92 3.59 9.78
N HIS A 409 4.90 4.69 10.52
CA HIS A 409 3.68 5.48 10.71
C HIS A 409 3.17 6.10 9.40
N TYR A 410 4.08 6.58 8.55
CA TYR A 410 3.70 7.14 7.24
C TYR A 410 2.98 6.10 6.36
N VAL A 411 3.53 4.88 6.26
CA VAL A 411 2.92 3.80 5.48
C VAL A 411 1.61 3.33 6.12
N GLU A 412 1.53 3.21 7.44
CA GLU A 412 0.29 2.82 8.13
C GLU A 412 -0.83 3.85 7.93
N ARG A 413 -0.53 5.14 8.10
CA ARG A 413 -1.50 6.22 7.87
C ARG A 413 -2.06 6.19 6.46
N HIS A 414 -1.22 5.99 5.45
CA HIS A 414 -1.65 5.86 4.06
C HIS A 414 -2.46 4.59 3.83
N LEU A 415 -2.06 3.45 4.40
CA LEU A 415 -2.80 2.20 4.30
C LEU A 415 -4.21 2.33 4.89
N THR A 416 -4.33 2.99 6.06
CA THR A 416 -5.61 3.30 6.69
C THR A 416 -6.44 4.28 5.86
N ASN A 417 -5.83 5.36 5.35
CA ASN A 417 -6.49 6.35 4.48
C ASN A 417 -7.03 5.70 3.19
N TYR A 418 -6.24 4.89 2.48
CA TYR A 418 -6.70 4.21 1.26
C TYR A 418 -7.86 3.27 1.51
N TYR A 419 -7.81 2.58 2.64
CA TYR A 419 -8.89 1.71 3.05
C TYR A 419 -10.16 2.52 3.36
N GLU A 420 -10.08 3.68 4.03
CA GLU A 420 -11.21 4.58 4.24
C GLU A 420 -11.75 5.14 2.92
N MET A 421 -10.88 5.61 2.04
CA MET A 421 -11.24 6.14 0.71
C MET A 421 -11.89 5.08 -0.19
N MET A 422 -11.47 3.82 -0.11
CA MET A 422 -12.11 2.71 -0.81
C MET A 422 -13.57 2.49 -0.37
N LEU A 423 -13.92 2.86 0.86
CA LEU A 423 -15.27 2.74 1.40
C LEU A 423 -16.16 3.95 1.10
N THR A 424 -15.60 5.15 1.16
CA THR A 424 -16.31 6.42 0.90
C THR A 424 -16.49 6.66 -0.59
N ASP A 425 -15.40 6.58 -1.37
CA ASP A 425 -15.41 6.75 -2.82
C ASP A 425 -15.61 5.41 -3.54
N ARG A 426 -16.88 5.04 -3.71
CA ARG A 426 -17.27 3.81 -4.41
C ARG A 426 -16.95 3.82 -5.91
N SER A 427 -16.73 5.00 -6.50
CA SER A 427 -16.52 5.15 -7.94
C SER A 427 -15.10 4.75 -8.34
N ALA A 428 -14.10 5.09 -7.51
CA ALA A 428 -12.70 4.73 -7.70
C ALA A 428 -12.22 3.60 -6.78
N ALA A 429 -13.14 2.81 -6.21
CA ALA A 429 -12.80 1.80 -5.19
C ALA A 429 -11.73 0.79 -5.64
N THR A 430 -11.68 0.43 -6.93
CA THR A 430 -10.62 -0.46 -7.47
C THR A 430 -9.26 0.21 -7.51
N ALA A 431 -9.19 1.51 -7.82
CA ALA A 431 -7.94 2.27 -7.80
C ALA A 431 -7.43 2.41 -6.36
N TRP A 432 -8.31 2.74 -5.40
CA TRP A 432 -7.95 2.76 -3.98
C TRP A 432 -7.49 1.40 -3.46
N ALA A 433 -8.10 0.30 -3.92
CA ALA A 433 -7.65 -1.05 -3.58
C ALA A 433 -6.24 -1.36 -4.11
N GLN A 434 -5.88 -0.87 -5.31
CA GLN A 434 -4.53 -0.99 -5.86
C GLN A 434 -3.51 -0.18 -5.04
N ARG A 435 -3.83 1.09 -4.71
CA ARG A 435 -2.97 1.93 -3.83
C ARG A 435 -2.73 1.27 -2.47
N MET A 436 -3.80 0.73 -1.88
CA MET A 436 -3.76 -0.02 -0.63
C MET A 436 -2.87 -1.27 -0.74
N HIS A 437 -2.86 -1.96 -1.88
CA HIS A 437 -1.99 -3.12 -2.10
C HIS A 437 -0.51 -2.71 -2.16
N VAL A 438 -0.17 -1.61 -2.85
CA VAL A 438 1.21 -1.08 -2.87
C VAL A 438 1.67 -0.70 -1.45
N ALA A 439 0.83 -0.04 -0.66
CA ALA A 439 1.13 0.29 0.73
C ALA A 439 1.36 -0.95 1.60
N LEU A 440 0.55 -2.00 1.43
CA LEU A 440 0.70 -3.26 2.15
C LEU A 440 2.04 -3.95 1.82
N ARG A 441 2.46 -3.93 0.55
CA ARG A 441 3.76 -4.47 0.12
C ARG A 441 4.93 -3.70 0.74
N ALA A 442 4.84 -2.37 0.76
CA ALA A 442 5.83 -1.53 1.44
C ALA A 442 5.92 -1.87 2.93
N TYR A 443 4.77 -2.01 3.62
CA TYR A 443 4.73 -2.39 5.04
C TYR A 443 5.32 -3.80 5.27
N GLN A 444 5.01 -4.75 4.38
CA GLN A 444 5.56 -6.10 4.43
C GLN A 444 7.09 -6.08 4.33
N GLU A 445 7.65 -5.30 3.41
CA GLU A 445 9.10 -5.23 3.23
C GLU A 445 9.81 -4.54 4.41
N LEU A 446 9.19 -3.51 5.00
CA LEU A 446 9.67 -2.91 6.24
C LEU A 446 9.74 -3.95 7.37
N LEU A 447 8.71 -4.77 7.56
CA LEU A 447 8.72 -5.86 8.55
C LEU A 447 9.78 -6.92 8.25
N LYS A 448 9.93 -7.34 6.97
CA LYS A 448 10.95 -8.30 6.54
C LYS A 448 12.35 -7.79 6.89
N THR A 449 12.63 -6.51 6.61
CA THR A 449 13.91 -5.88 6.89
C THR A 449 14.19 -5.82 8.40
N VAL A 450 13.21 -5.44 9.22
CA VAL A 450 13.36 -5.46 10.69
C VAL A 450 13.61 -6.88 11.22
N SER A 451 12.98 -7.91 10.64
CA SER A 451 13.25 -9.30 11.03
C SER A 451 14.66 -9.78 10.68
N VAL A 452 15.28 -9.21 9.63
CA VAL A 452 16.69 -9.46 9.29
C VAL A 452 17.61 -8.72 10.26
N MET A 453 17.31 -7.46 10.59
CA MET A 453 18.08 -6.67 11.57
C MET A 453 18.16 -7.34 12.95
N GLU A 454 17.05 -7.93 13.42
CA GLU A 454 17.00 -8.67 14.68
C GLU A 454 18.00 -9.84 14.72
N ARG A 455 18.28 -10.46 13.57
CA ARG A 455 19.22 -11.57 13.42
C ARG A 455 20.65 -11.13 13.12
N SER A 456 20.88 -9.83 12.95
CA SER A 456 22.21 -9.31 12.64
C SER A 456 23.18 -9.54 13.79
N ARG A 457 24.46 -9.65 13.45
CA ARG A 457 25.56 -9.79 14.43
C ARG A 457 25.79 -8.48 15.19
N GLU A 458 25.50 -7.35 14.56
CA GLU A 458 25.70 -6.00 15.09
C GLU A 458 24.70 -5.65 16.20
N ALA A 459 25.21 -5.21 17.35
CA ALA A 459 24.39 -4.90 18.52
C ALA A 459 23.53 -3.64 18.31
N GLU A 460 24.04 -2.63 17.61
CA GLU A 460 23.31 -1.38 17.34
C GLU A 460 22.06 -1.64 16.49
N LEU A 461 22.19 -2.42 15.41
CA LEU A 461 21.07 -2.77 14.54
C LEU A 461 19.99 -3.58 15.28
N ARG A 462 20.40 -4.49 16.17
CA ARG A 462 19.46 -5.21 17.04
C ARG A 462 18.75 -4.25 18.01
N GLY A 463 19.46 -3.27 18.55
CA GLY A 463 18.90 -2.22 19.40
C GLY A 463 17.84 -1.40 18.66
N THR A 464 18.15 -0.90 17.45
CA THR A 464 17.19 -0.14 16.63
C THR A 464 15.99 -0.99 16.23
N ALA A 465 16.20 -2.25 15.85
CA ALA A 465 15.11 -3.17 15.51
C ALA A 465 14.18 -3.41 16.72
N HIS A 466 14.75 -3.56 17.93
CA HIS A 466 13.97 -3.74 19.15
C HIS A 466 13.14 -2.50 19.52
N VAL A 467 13.69 -1.29 19.35
CA VAL A 467 12.94 -0.04 19.55
C VAL A 467 11.75 0.03 18.59
N ILE A 468 11.98 -0.24 17.30
CA ILE A 468 10.92 -0.27 16.28
C ILE A 468 9.86 -1.33 16.62
N GLN A 469 10.27 -2.56 16.95
CA GLN A 469 9.38 -3.65 17.34
C GLN A 469 8.55 -3.28 18.58
N SER A 470 9.16 -2.70 19.61
CA SER A 470 8.47 -2.26 20.81
C SER A 470 7.36 -1.28 20.46
N ASN A 471 7.66 -0.23 19.69
CA ASN A 471 6.65 0.76 19.29
C ASN A 471 5.53 0.13 18.45
N ILE A 472 5.86 -0.72 17.48
CA ILE A 472 4.87 -1.39 16.64
C ILE A 472 3.94 -2.31 17.45
N PHE A 473 4.46 -3.09 18.39
CA PHE A 473 3.66 -4.05 19.14
C PHE A 473 2.85 -3.45 20.29
N TYR A 474 3.26 -2.32 20.86
CA TYR A 474 2.49 -1.65 21.91
C TYR A 474 1.40 -0.72 21.35
N THR A 475 1.63 -0.06 20.23
CA THR A 475 0.64 0.81 19.59
C THR A 475 -0.55 -0.01 19.07
N MET A 476 -1.77 0.48 19.33
CA MET A 476 -3.00 -0.24 18.98
C MET A 476 -3.26 -0.25 17.47
N GLU A 477 -2.97 0.87 16.80
CA GLU A 477 -3.20 1.09 15.36
C GLU A 477 -2.55 -0.01 14.51
N PHE A 478 -1.25 -0.26 14.72
CA PHE A 478 -0.53 -1.32 14.00
C PHE A 478 -1.07 -2.73 14.28
N ARG A 479 -1.58 -3.00 15.50
CA ARG A 479 -2.09 -4.34 15.87
C ARG A 479 -3.45 -4.64 15.24
N GLU A 480 -4.32 -3.63 15.16
CA GLU A 480 -5.69 -3.80 14.66
C GLU A 480 -5.78 -3.70 13.14
N LEU A 481 -4.76 -3.12 12.48
CA LEU A 481 -4.67 -2.92 11.04
C LEU A 481 -4.95 -4.20 10.24
N PHE A 482 -4.15 -5.26 10.44
CA PHE A 482 -4.30 -6.51 9.69
C PHE A 482 -5.65 -7.21 9.92
N LEU A 483 -6.13 -7.18 11.16
CA LEU A 483 -7.45 -7.74 11.50
C LEU A 483 -8.58 -6.99 10.79
N THR A 484 -8.44 -5.68 10.67
CA THR A 484 -9.39 -4.81 9.96
C THR A 484 -9.39 -5.12 8.47
N LEU A 485 -8.20 -5.25 7.86
CA LEU A 485 -8.05 -5.59 6.46
C LEU A 485 -8.65 -6.97 6.12
N PHE A 486 -8.43 -7.99 6.97
CA PHE A 486 -9.03 -9.32 6.76
C PHE A 486 -10.55 -9.33 6.84
N ARG A 487 -11.12 -8.66 7.86
CA ARG A 487 -12.58 -8.64 8.06
C ARG A 487 -13.32 -7.99 6.91
N LYS A 488 -12.65 -7.14 6.14
CA LYS A 488 -13.26 -6.29 5.12
C LYS A 488 -12.69 -6.54 3.73
N PHE A 489 -12.07 -7.71 3.54
CA PHE A 489 -11.62 -8.14 2.22
C PHE A 489 -12.82 -8.35 1.27
N ASP A 490 -12.79 -7.70 0.12
CA ASP A 490 -13.82 -7.80 -0.91
C ASP A 490 -13.25 -8.37 -2.21
N PRO A 491 -13.58 -9.64 -2.59
CA PRO A 491 -13.03 -10.28 -3.78
C PRO A 491 -13.50 -9.64 -5.10
N THR A 492 -14.50 -8.73 -5.07
CA THR A 492 -14.95 -7.98 -6.25
C THR A 492 -14.15 -6.71 -6.52
N LYS A 493 -13.35 -6.25 -5.54
CA LYS A 493 -12.55 -5.02 -5.63
C LYS A 493 -11.06 -5.26 -5.45
N GLN A 494 -10.69 -6.24 -4.62
CA GLN A 494 -9.32 -6.58 -4.30
C GLN A 494 -8.90 -7.87 -5.01
N ALA A 495 -7.67 -7.89 -5.53
CA ALA A 495 -7.11 -9.05 -6.23
C ALA A 495 -6.72 -10.17 -5.25
N GLU A 496 -6.57 -11.40 -5.76
CA GLU A 496 -6.12 -12.55 -4.96
C GLU A 496 -4.68 -12.40 -4.45
N LYS A 497 -3.80 -11.75 -5.24
CA LYS A 497 -2.46 -11.34 -4.80
C LYS A 497 -2.47 -10.49 -3.53
N PHE A 498 -3.41 -9.55 -3.40
CA PHE A 498 -3.54 -8.75 -2.17
C PHE A 498 -3.81 -9.63 -0.96
N LEU A 499 -4.70 -10.62 -1.09
CA LEU A 499 -4.99 -11.55 0.00
C LEU A 499 -3.78 -12.42 0.36
N ARG A 500 -3.02 -12.88 -0.64
CA ARG A 500 -1.77 -13.63 -0.42
C ARG A 500 -0.78 -12.78 0.39
N ASP A 501 -0.50 -11.57 -0.06
CA ASP A 501 0.45 -10.66 0.57
C ASP A 501 -0.03 -10.29 1.98
N LEU A 502 -1.34 -10.11 2.20
CA LEU A 502 -1.92 -9.86 3.53
C LEU A 502 -1.73 -11.04 4.49
N VAL A 503 -1.91 -12.27 4.00
CA VAL A 503 -1.67 -13.49 4.79
C VAL A 503 -0.20 -13.62 5.15
N GLU A 504 0.71 -13.43 4.19
CA GLU A 504 2.14 -13.49 4.45
C GLU A 504 2.60 -12.41 5.44
N THR A 505 2.12 -11.17 5.27
CA THR A 505 2.44 -10.05 6.15
C THR A 505 1.95 -10.30 7.57
N THR A 506 0.71 -10.81 7.70
CA THR A 506 0.15 -11.13 9.02
C THR A 506 0.89 -12.28 9.69
N HIS A 507 1.23 -13.32 8.93
CA HIS A 507 2.04 -14.42 9.45
C HIS A 507 3.40 -13.93 9.96
N LEU A 508 4.07 -13.08 9.19
CA LEU A 508 5.34 -12.47 9.59
C LEU A 508 5.18 -11.63 10.86
N PHE A 509 4.17 -10.77 10.93
CA PHE A 509 3.88 -9.93 12.09
C PHE A 509 3.65 -10.77 13.35
N LEU A 510 2.79 -11.80 13.28
CA LEU A 510 2.51 -12.70 14.40
C LEU A 510 3.75 -13.47 14.85
N ARG A 511 4.56 -13.94 13.91
CA ARG A 511 5.81 -14.65 14.20
C ARG A 511 6.84 -13.73 14.88
N MET A 512 6.95 -12.48 14.45
CA MET A 512 7.82 -11.49 15.10
C MET A 512 7.30 -11.17 16.52
N MET A 513 5.99 -10.99 16.68
CA MET A 513 5.36 -10.76 17.97
C MET A 513 5.56 -11.94 18.93
N GLU A 514 5.40 -13.18 18.46
CA GLU A 514 5.64 -14.40 19.25
C GLU A 514 7.07 -14.44 19.79
N LYS A 515 8.06 -14.15 18.92
CA LYS A 515 9.46 -14.05 19.34
C LYS A 515 9.66 -12.94 20.36
N PHE A 516 9.13 -11.75 20.11
CA PHE A 516 9.24 -10.62 21.02
C PHE A 516 8.69 -10.94 22.42
N CYS A 517 7.52 -11.60 22.48
CA CYS A 517 6.92 -12.07 23.72
C CYS A 517 7.74 -13.15 24.42
N LYS A 518 8.34 -14.10 23.68
CA LYS A 518 9.19 -15.15 24.26
C LYS A 518 10.45 -14.59 24.93
N HIS A 519 11.01 -13.49 24.41
CA HIS A 519 12.21 -12.87 24.99
C HIS A 519 11.91 -11.95 26.18
N ARG A 520 10.68 -11.44 26.33
CA ARG A 520 10.28 -10.59 27.48
C ARG A 520 9.41 -11.38 28.47
N LYS A 521 9.96 -11.71 29.65
CA LYS A 521 9.22 -12.36 30.75
C LYS A 521 8.04 -11.53 31.31
N HIS A 522 7.99 -10.22 31.00
CA HIS A 522 6.95 -9.30 31.49
C HIS A 522 6.34 -8.50 30.32
N LEU A 523 5.33 -9.06 29.66
CA LEU A 523 4.50 -8.34 28.70
C LEU A 523 3.46 -7.52 29.49
N VAL A 524 3.58 -6.19 29.50
CA VAL A 524 2.56 -5.32 30.09
C VAL A 524 1.37 -5.27 29.14
N VAL A 525 0.39 -6.15 29.35
CA VAL A 525 -0.89 -6.09 28.63
C VAL A 525 -1.77 -5.07 29.35
N GLN A 526 -2.00 -3.92 28.73
CA GLN A 526 -3.09 -3.04 29.13
C GLN A 526 -4.41 -3.73 28.81
N THR A 527 -4.92 -4.55 29.73
CA THR A 527 -6.28 -5.07 29.62
C THR A 527 -7.25 -3.91 29.81
N LYS A 528 -7.94 -3.49 28.74
CA LYS A 528 -9.21 -2.76 28.89
C LYS A 528 -10.09 -3.64 29.77
N LYS A 529 -10.47 -3.16 30.97
CA LYS A 529 -11.43 -3.83 31.86
C LYS A 529 -12.68 -4.12 31.03
N LYS A 530 -12.83 -5.35 30.53
CA LYS A 530 -14.10 -5.80 29.96
C LYS A 530 -15.10 -5.75 31.11
N LEU A 531 -16.02 -4.79 31.07
CA LEU A 531 -17.30 -4.92 31.77
C LEU A 531 -17.87 -6.28 31.39
N ARG A 532 -17.85 -7.23 32.34
CA ARG A 532 -18.48 -8.53 32.19
C ARG A 532 -19.97 -8.30 32.02
N ARG A 533 -20.43 -8.21 30.76
CA ARG A 533 -21.84 -8.42 30.43
C ARG A 533 -22.16 -9.88 30.75
N GLY A 534 -22.78 -10.09 31.91
CA GLY A 534 -23.33 -11.38 32.31
C GLY A 534 -24.37 -11.81 31.29
N ARG A 535 -24.05 -12.82 30.47
CA ARG A 535 -25.00 -13.48 29.60
C ARG A 535 -25.46 -14.74 30.32
N GLY A 536 -26.69 -14.70 30.81
CA GLY A 536 -27.35 -15.83 31.45
C GLY A 536 -27.47 -17.03 30.52
N ARG A 537 -27.11 -18.20 31.07
CA ARG A 537 -27.46 -19.60 30.73
C ARG A 537 -26.40 -20.43 31.46
N GLY A 538 -26.67 -21.26 32.45
CA GLY A 538 -27.87 -21.98 32.83
C GLY A 538 -27.38 -23.37 33.23
N GLY A 539 -27.68 -23.81 34.45
CA GLY A 539 -27.51 -25.22 34.87
C GLY A 539 -26.31 -25.51 35.78
N GLY A 540 -26.58 -25.47 37.09
CA GLY A 540 -26.14 -26.50 38.04
C GLY A 540 -24.73 -26.43 38.63
N ALA A 541 -24.59 -25.77 39.78
CA ALA A 541 -23.97 -26.33 41.00
C ALA A 541 -23.94 -25.29 42.14
N GLY A 542 -24.61 -25.63 43.25
CA GLY A 542 -24.48 -25.09 44.62
C GLY A 542 -24.09 -23.62 44.81
N VAL A 543 -25.08 -22.76 45.07
CA VAL A 543 -24.86 -21.45 45.70
C VAL A 543 -25.30 -21.55 47.16
N SER A 544 -24.32 -21.56 48.07
CA SER A 544 -24.50 -21.10 49.45
C SER A 544 -24.65 -19.56 49.41
N GLY A 545 -25.81 -19.04 49.79
CA GLY A 545 -26.03 -17.61 49.92
C GLY A 545 -25.16 -16.99 51.04
N PRO A 546 -24.77 -15.72 50.95
CA PRO A 546 -24.19 -15.00 52.09
C PRO A 546 -25.29 -14.79 53.14
N GLN A 547 -25.07 -15.31 54.35
CA GLN A 547 -25.85 -14.99 55.54
C GLN A 547 -25.86 -13.48 55.78
N GLU A 548 -27.04 -12.95 56.08
CA GLU A 548 -27.20 -11.65 56.74
C GLU A 548 -26.46 -11.72 58.09
N ALA A 549 -25.50 -10.82 58.30
CA ALA A 549 -24.80 -10.69 59.57
C ALA A 549 -25.78 -10.16 60.63
N SER A 550 -25.76 -10.75 61.83
CA SER A 550 -26.57 -10.31 62.96
C SER A 550 -26.20 -8.88 63.38
N PRO A 551 -27.15 -8.03 63.78
CA PRO A 551 -26.92 -6.63 64.14
C PRO A 551 -25.86 -6.44 65.26
N ASP A 552 -25.70 -7.42 66.14
CA ASP A 552 -24.70 -7.39 67.22
C ASP A 552 -23.25 -7.47 66.71
N ALA A 553 -23.02 -8.13 65.57
CA ALA A 553 -21.67 -8.26 64.98
C ALA A 553 -21.23 -6.96 64.28
N GLU A 554 -22.18 -6.21 63.71
CA GLU A 554 -21.90 -4.92 63.06
C GLU A 554 -21.54 -3.85 64.11
N GLU A 555 -22.14 -3.87 65.30
CA GLU A 555 -21.76 -2.98 66.41
C GLU A 555 -20.36 -3.27 66.95
N GLU A 556 -19.95 -4.54 67.01
CA GLU A 556 -18.61 -4.93 67.48
C GLU A 556 -17.53 -4.55 66.46
N THR A 557 -17.81 -4.72 65.16
CA THR A 557 -16.90 -4.21 64.10
C THR A 557 -16.79 -2.68 64.12
N TRP A 558 -17.87 -1.97 64.42
CA TRP A 558 -17.83 -0.52 64.56
C TRP A 558 -16.99 -0.07 65.77
N ARG A 559 -17.01 -0.80 66.90
CA ARG A 559 -16.15 -0.48 68.06
C ARG A 559 -14.67 -0.55 67.72
N VAL A 560 -14.24 -1.59 67.01
CA VAL A 560 -12.85 -1.77 66.55
C VAL A 560 -12.46 -0.67 65.54
N LEU A 561 -13.35 -0.34 64.62
CA LEU A 561 -13.14 0.74 63.64
C LEU A 561 -13.05 2.12 64.31
N LEU A 562 -13.82 2.36 65.39
CA LEU A 562 -13.79 3.63 66.11
C LEU A 562 -12.45 3.86 66.82
N GLU A 563 -11.83 2.81 67.36
CA GLU A 563 -10.48 2.91 67.93
C GLU A 563 -9.46 3.24 66.83
N GLN A 564 -9.54 2.55 65.68
CA GLN A 564 -8.66 2.83 64.53
C GLN A 564 -8.84 4.24 63.96
N LEU A 565 -10.08 4.74 63.89
CA LEU A 565 -10.39 6.08 63.41
C LEU A 565 -9.84 7.17 64.34
N LYS A 566 -9.83 6.93 65.67
CA LYS A 566 -9.21 7.85 66.63
C LYS A 566 -7.70 7.90 66.44
N THR A 567 -7.05 6.75 66.25
CA THR A 567 -5.59 6.69 66.00
C THR A 567 -5.21 7.35 64.67
N CYS A 568 -6.00 7.12 63.61
CA CYS A 568 -5.72 7.70 62.29
C CYS A 568 -6.02 9.20 62.17
N SER A 569 -6.75 9.81 63.12
CA SER A 569 -7.00 11.25 63.11
C SER A 569 -5.78 12.08 63.51
N GLU A 570 -4.80 11.48 64.18
CA GLU A 570 -3.56 12.12 64.64
C GLU A 570 -2.37 11.86 63.69
N GLU A 571 -2.52 10.92 62.74
CA GLU A 571 -1.51 10.55 61.73
C GLU A 571 -1.78 11.18 60.35
N PRO A 572 -0.77 11.37 59.49
CA PRO A 572 -0.96 11.91 58.15
C PRO A 572 -1.79 10.96 57.27
N LEU A 573 -2.86 11.48 56.69
CA LEU A 573 -3.79 10.72 55.85
C LEU A 573 -3.26 10.58 54.41
N PRO A 574 -3.65 9.52 53.67
CA PRO A 574 -3.26 9.35 52.26
C PRO A 574 -3.84 10.44 51.35
N GLU A 575 -2.99 11.13 50.58
CA GLU A 575 -3.39 12.21 49.65
C GLU A 575 -3.95 11.71 48.30
N ASP A 576 -3.74 10.45 47.94
CA ASP A 576 -4.10 9.87 46.62
C ASP A 576 -5.59 9.43 46.48
N VAL A 577 -6.50 10.14 47.13
CA VAL A 577 -7.91 9.72 47.22
C VAL A 577 -8.81 10.59 46.35
N VAL A 578 -9.26 10.03 45.22
CA VAL A 578 -10.19 10.72 44.31
C VAL A 578 -11.64 10.23 44.54
N PRO A 579 -12.55 11.11 45.00
CA PRO A 579 -13.90 10.72 45.41
C PRO A 579 -14.85 10.49 44.22
N PHE A 580 -14.58 11.09 43.04
CA PHE A 580 -15.38 10.92 41.83
C PHE A 580 -14.51 10.69 40.58
N ASP A 581 -15.12 10.20 39.51
CA ASP A 581 -14.45 9.97 38.23
C ASP A 581 -15.05 10.90 37.16
N ALA A 582 -14.31 11.96 36.82
CA ALA A 582 -14.74 12.98 35.85
C ALA A 582 -14.89 12.43 34.41
N THR A 583 -14.46 11.18 34.15
CA THR A 583 -14.61 10.53 32.84
C THR A 583 -15.92 9.76 32.68
N LEU A 584 -16.74 9.69 33.73
CA LEU A 584 -18.07 9.06 33.71
C LEU A 584 -19.18 10.11 33.47
N GLU A 585 -20.01 9.92 32.44
CA GLU A 585 -21.21 10.72 32.15
C GLU A 585 -22.37 10.42 33.13
N GLN A 586 -22.11 10.53 34.43
CA GLN A 586 -23.11 10.31 35.50
C GLN A 586 -23.56 11.64 36.10
N SER A 587 -24.79 11.69 36.62
CA SER A 587 -25.28 12.88 37.31
C SER A 587 -24.53 13.12 38.62
N VAL A 588 -24.48 14.37 39.10
CA VAL A 588 -23.80 14.71 40.37
C VAL A 588 -24.39 13.92 41.55
N GLU A 589 -25.70 13.66 41.54
CA GLU A 589 -26.40 12.85 42.55
C GLU A 589 -25.95 11.38 42.52
N GLU A 590 -25.79 10.78 41.34
CA GLU A 590 -25.30 9.40 41.17
C GLU A 590 -23.84 9.26 41.62
N GLN A 591 -23.01 10.27 41.32
CA GLN A 591 -21.61 10.30 41.77
C GLN A 591 -21.51 10.43 43.30
N ARG A 592 -22.40 11.21 43.94
CA ARG A 592 -22.49 11.31 45.41
C ARG A 592 -22.87 9.96 46.06
N VAL A 593 -23.85 9.25 45.51
CA VAL A 593 -24.22 7.90 45.96
C VAL A 593 -23.08 6.89 45.75
N GLY A 594 -22.36 7.00 44.63
CA GLY A 594 -21.14 6.22 44.39
C GLY A 594 -20.05 6.51 45.44
N GLY A 595 -19.88 7.79 45.82
CA GLY A 595 -18.96 8.23 46.87
C GLY A 595 -19.29 7.61 48.24
N THR A 596 -20.56 7.70 48.69
CA THR A 596 -20.99 7.10 49.97
C THR A 596 -20.84 5.59 49.98
N ALA A 597 -21.14 4.89 48.87
CA ALA A 597 -20.97 3.45 48.75
C ALA A 597 -19.49 3.03 48.84
N ARG A 598 -18.58 3.81 48.25
CA ARG A 598 -17.13 3.55 48.35
C ARG A 598 -16.61 3.77 49.77
N ILE A 599 -17.09 4.80 50.48
CA ILE A 599 -16.78 5.03 51.90
C ILE A 599 -17.27 3.85 52.76
N GLN A 600 -18.52 3.41 52.58
CA GLN A 600 -19.08 2.27 53.31
C GLN A 600 -18.30 0.97 53.03
N THR A 601 -17.88 0.76 51.78
CA THR A 601 -17.07 -0.39 51.40
C THR A 601 -15.68 -0.35 52.04
N ALA A 602 -15.06 0.82 52.15
CA ALA A 602 -13.78 1.00 52.83
C ALA A 602 -13.89 0.74 54.35
N LEU A 603 -14.97 1.20 54.99
CA LEU A 603 -15.26 0.93 56.39
C LEU A 603 -15.46 -0.57 56.65
N ARG A 604 -16.29 -1.25 55.85
CA ARG A 604 -16.51 -2.70 55.96
C ARG A 604 -15.26 -3.54 55.64
N ALA A 605 -14.31 -2.97 54.90
CA ALA A 605 -13.03 -3.61 54.59
C ALA A 605 -11.94 -3.34 55.65
N GLY A 606 -12.25 -2.69 56.77
CA GLY A 606 -11.28 -2.43 57.84
C GLY A 606 -10.28 -1.30 57.55
N ARG A 607 -10.52 -0.48 56.51
CA ARG A 607 -9.58 0.57 56.06
C ARG A 607 -10.02 1.95 56.56
N ALA A 608 -9.90 2.17 57.87
CA ALA A 608 -10.33 3.38 58.56
C ALA A 608 -9.69 4.67 58.02
N ALA A 609 -8.36 4.71 57.86
CA ALA A 609 -7.65 5.88 57.33
C ALA A 609 -8.10 6.28 55.91
N HIS A 610 -8.32 5.29 55.05
CA HIS A 610 -8.79 5.54 53.68
C HIS A 610 -10.24 6.01 53.64
N ALA A 611 -11.11 5.49 54.52
CA ALA A 611 -12.49 5.95 54.63
C ALA A 611 -12.58 7.40 55.14
N LEU A 612 -11.72 7.79 56.09
CA LEU A 612 -11.64 9.16 56.60
C LEU A 612 -11.10 10.14 55.54
N ALA A 613 -10.03 9.75 54.82
CA ALA A 613 -9.50 10.53 53.70
C ALA A 613 -10.54 10.70 52.57
N MET A 614 -11.26 9.64 52.23
CA MET A 614 -12.37 9.68 51.25
C MET A 614 -13.51 10.61 51.68
N LEU A 615 -13.87 10.63 52.96
CA LEU A 615 -14.90 11.51 53.50
C LEU A 615 -14.49 12.99 53.37
N ARG A 616 -13.25 13.32 53.73
CA ARG A 616 -12.71 14.68 53.64
C ARG A 616 -12.58 15.14 52.19
N ALA A 617 -12.06 14.30 51.31
CA ALA A 617 -12.00 14.59 49.88
C ALA A 617 -13.39 14.76 49.24
N ALA A 618 -14.37 13.92 49.63
CA ALA A 618 -15.76 14.05 49.16
C ALA A 618 -16.41 15.36 49.65
N ARG A 619 -16.09 15.82 50.86
CA ARG A 619 -16.55 17.11 51.41
C ARG A 619 -16.00 18.30 50.62
N GLU A 620 -14.74 18.27 50.23
CA GLU A 620 -14.12 19.32 49.41
C GLU A 620 -14.75 19.43 48.01
N VAL A 621 -15.14 18.29 47.43
CA VAL A 621 -15.73 18.23 46.09
C VAL A 621 -17.23 18.57 46.08
N TRP A 622 -17.97 18.19 47.13
CA TRP A 622 -19.41 18.41 47.22
C TRP A 622 -19.79 19.17 48.52
N PRO A 623 -19.61 20.50 48.57
CA PRO A 623 -19.95 21.32 49.74
C PRO A 623 -21.45 21.60 49.86
N GLU A 624 -22.23 21.41 48.80
CA GLU A 624 -23.67 21.69 48.77
C GLU A 624 -24.47 20.48 49.32
N ASP A 625 -25.48 20.75 50.15
CA ASP A 625 -26.43 19.82 50.82
C ASP A 625 -25.96 19.11 52.12
N ASP A 626 -24.78 19.45 52.67
CA ASP A 626 -24.29 19.00 53.99
C ASP A 626 -24.24 17.47 54.20
N VAL A 627 -24.30 16.68 53.12
CA VAL A 627 -24.36 15.20 53.16
C VAL A 627 -23.10 14.57 53.75
N PHE A 628 -21.95 15.22 53.59
CA PHE A 628 -20.65 14.81 54.13
C PHE A 628 -20.16 15.69 55.29
N GLY A 629 -21.05 16.54 55.83
CA GLY A 629 -20.79 17.48 56.92
C GLY A 629 -20.22 18.83 56.46
N SER A 630 -20.33 19.84 57.33
CA SER A 630 -19.91 21.22 57.05
C SER A 630 -18.38 21.40 57.10
N SER A 631 -17.88 22.52 56.55
CA SER A 631 -16.45 22.78 56.37
C SER A 631 -15.63 22.94 57.68
N GLU A 632 -16.27 23.21 58.81
CA GLU A 632 -15.64 23.40 60.14
C GLU A 632 -16.14 22.37 61.18
N CYS A 633 -16.28 21.11 60.74
CA CYS A 633 -16.85 20.04 61.56
C CYS A 633 -15.79 19.47 62.54
N PRO A 634 -16.05 19.41 63.86
CA PRO A 634 -15.13 18.82 64.83
C PRO A 634 -14.99 17.30 64.61
N CYS A 635 -13.84 16.71 64.95
CA CYS A 635 -13.55 15.28 64.76
C CYS A 635 -14.63 14.34 65.34
N SER A 636 -15.34 14.78 66.39
CA SER A 636 -16.47 14.04 66.99
C SER A 636 -17.67 13.88 66.05
N GLU A 637 -17.94 14.86 65.20
CA GLU A 637 -19.05 14.82 64.24
C GLU A 637 -18.68 14.03 62.97
N GLU A 638 -17.41 14.02 62.56
CA GLU A 638 -16.93 13.18 61.44
C GLU A 638 -17.15 11.68 61.72
N PHE A 639 -16.91 11.24 62.97
CA PHE A 639 -17.14 9.86 63.38
C PHE A 639 -18.62 9.49 63.44
N LEU A 640 -19.51 10.46 63.75
CA LEU A 640 -20.96 10.24 63.72
C LEU A 640 -21.47 10.11 62.29
N LEU A 641 -20.92 10.88 61.35
CA LEU A 641 -21.26 10.77 59.92
C LEU A 641 -20.78 9.43 59.34
N LEU A 642 -19.56 9.00 59.65
CA LEU A 642 -19.06 7.69 59.24
C LEU A 642 -19.89 6.55 59.85
N ARG A 643 -20.34 6.69 61.11
CA ARG A 643 -21.26 5.74 61.74
C ARG A 643 -22.57 5.66 60.96
N ARG A 644 -23.15 6.81 60.60
CA ARG A 644 -24.39 6.87 59.83
C ARG A 644 -24.23 6.19 58.47
N ILE A 645 -23.13 6.47 57.75
CA ILE A 645 -22.82 5.84 56.45
C ILE A 645 -22.60 4.33 56.59
N PHE A 646 -22.02 3.86 57.71
CA PHE A 646 -21.79 2.44 57.94
C PHE A 646 -23.11 1.64 58.05
N PHE A 647 -24.09 2.17 58.79
CA PHE A 647 -25.37 1.51 59.07
C PHE A 647 -26.49 1.78 58.05
N VAL A 648 -26.33 2.74 57.14
CA VAL A 648 -27.33 2.99 56.08
C VAL A 648 -27.32 1.87 55.03
N GLN A 649 -28.48 1.31 54.74
CA GLN A 649 -28.66 0.37 53.62
C GLN A 649 -28.72 1.14 52.30
N LEU A 650 -27.61 1.20 51.58
CA LEU A 650 -27.56 1.79 50.24
C LEU A 650 -28.13 0.80 49.20
N PRO A 651 -28.95 1.26 48.23
CA PRO A 651 -29.35 0.42 47.09
C PRO A 651 -28.10 0.06 46.27
N ARG A 652 -27.90 -1.23 46.02
CA ARG A 652 -26.75 -1.75 45.27
C ARG A 652 -26.94 -1.66 43.76
#